data_AF-A0A087HEG1-F1
#
_entry.id   AF-A0A087HEG1-F1
#
_cell.length_a   1.000
_cell.length_b   1.000
_cell.length_c   1.000
_cell.angle_alpha   90.00
_cell.angle_beta   90.00
_cell.angle_gamma   90.00
#
_symmetry.space_group_name_H-M   'P 1'
#
loop_
_entity.id
_entity.type
_entity.pdbx_description
1 polymer ?
#
loop_
_entity_poly.entity_id
_entity_poly.type
_entity_poly.pdbx_seq_one_letter_code
_entity_poly.pdbx_strand_id
1 'polypeptide(L)'
;MPVSVSKRRPRTSKKTETETSDKSLKDHPTCFKNICSIFSRSVLYRLPLTIFFLFFIYLWSTSTTVISGNVVHICISSRKLNDLYCLTAGSQPGLRVPVNNFTKPFSENLIRSEEEKSVVVLGNDGDKGFSNNETFSGERDSEKSTVGTSLNIIKNETFTGETAGIRVSVLDQDSKPIHEENLDSVLDQDSNPKKETVPDILVDWDSETGEEQYRYIKSKDENEETALKAVDKYLQIQRSWLSTGNNRANPGSCEGKGVYVYDLPSKFNKDLLGECSDMVPWANFCGFFKNDAFGESIEKLGKGWFNTHQYSLEPIFHSRVLKHPCRVYDENQAKLFYVPFYGGIDVLRWHFKNVSMDVKDVLAIEVVKWLGSKKSWRRNSGKDHVFVLGKISWDFRRNDKFSWGSSLLEMQEMKNPTKLLIERNPWEVNDIAIPHPTFFHPKTDDEISSWQNKIIAKPRRHLISFAGGARPGNPDSIRSTLIDQCTSSPNQCRFLNCTDGGCDKPESLMELFQDSEFCLQPPGDSPTRKSVFDSLVSGCIPVIFDPYTAYYQYTWHLPDDHRTYSVYINKEDLKAKKVNVIEKLMSKTLREREDMRSYIVHELLPGLVYGDSNAKFERFHDAFDITMDSLLHKISKNL
;
A
#
# COMPACT_ATOMS: atom_id res chain seq x y z
N MET A 1 -62.92 -12.32 58.81
CA MET A 1 -62.36 -13.66 59.09
C MET A 1 -60.82 -13.56 59.13
N PRO A 2 -60.11 -14.42 59.90
CA PRO A 2 -59.13 -13.86 60.85
C PRO A 2 -57.71 -14.47 60.86
N VAL A 3 -56.80 -13.76 61.57
CA VAL A 3 -55.58 -14.26 62.25
C VAL A 3 -54.39 -14.62 61.31
N SER A 4 -53.17 -14.03 61.44
CA SER A 4 -52.24 -13.85 62.59
C SER A 4 -51.49 -15.18 62.90
N VAL A 5 -50.27 -15.26 63.48
CA VAL A 5 -49.60 -14.49 64.55
C VAL A 5 -48.06 -14.56 64.39
N SER A 6 -47.23 -13.60 64.82
CA SER A 6 -46.41 -13.66 66.07
C SER A 6 -44.99 -13.13 65.76
N LYS A 7 -44.20 -12.40 66.59
CA LYS A 7 -44.30 -11.59 67.85
C LYS A 7 -43.12 -10.56 67.75
N ARG A 8 -43.23 -9.27 68.14
CA ARG A 8 -43.08 -8.68 69.50
C ARG A 8 -41.78 -9.09 70.25
N ARG A 9 -40.99 -8.20 70.89
CA ARG A 9 -41.00 -6.70 71.04
C ARG A 9 -39.60 -6.17 71.58
N PRO A 10 -39.37 -5.02 72.28
CA PRO A 10 -38.17 -4.17 72.03
C PRO A 10 -37.35 -3.68 73.27
N ARG A 11 -36.39 -2.75 73.05
CA ARG A 11 -35.81 -1.77 74.04
C ARG A 11 -35.02 -2.43 75.21
N THR A 12 -34.21 -1.79 76.08
CA THR A 12 -33.60 -0.44 76.32
C THR A 12 -32.48 -0.65 77.38
N SER A 13 -31.46 0.18 77.64
CA SER A 13 -30.75 1.30 76.96
C SER A 13 -29.75 1.92 77.97
N LYS A 14 -28.93 2.92 77.56
CA LYS A 14 -28.05 3.77 78.43
C LYS A 14 -26.78 3.05 78.97
N LYS A 15 -25.72 3.75 79.45
CA LYS A 15 -25.53 5.19 79.73
C LYS A 15 -24.05 5.65 79.47
N THR A 16 -23.83 6.94 79.74
CA THR A 16 -22.62 7.78 79.95
C THR A 16 -21.55 7.19 80.90
N GLU A 17 -20.46 7.84 81.33
CA GLU A 17 -19.97 9.25 81.50
C GLU A 17 -18.43 9.27 81.16
N THR A 18 -17.65 10.36 80.89
CA THR A 18 -17.77 11.84 80.98
C THR A 18 -16.68 12.57 80.12
N GLU A 19 -16.87 13.88 79.83
CA GLU A 19 -15.97 15.09 79.95
C GLU A 19 -14.40 14.98 79.92
N THR A 20 -13.52 15.97 79.62
CA THR A 20 -13.47 17.46 79.34
C THR A 20 -12.02 17.79 78.82
N SER A 21 -11.45 19.00 78.57
CA SER A 21 -11.78 20.35 78.00
C SER A 21 -10.52 21.27 78.20
N ASP A 22 -10.10 22.33 77.47
CA ASP A 22 -10.52 23.09 76.27
C ASP A 22 -9.36 24.03 75.79
N LYS A 23 -9.49 24.68 74.61
CA LYS A 23 -8.88 25.96 74.13
C LYS A 23 -7.35 26.30 74.27
N SER A 24 -6.71 26.42 73.09
CA SER A 24 -6.32 27.73 72.45
C SER A 24 -4.85 28.23 72.38
N LEU A 25 -4.48 28.68 71.16
CA LEU A 25 -3.56 29.77 70.73
C LEU A 25 -2.02 29.54 70.56
N LYS A 26 -1.53 29.77 69.31
CA LYS A 26 -0.30 30.50 68.83
C LYS A 26 1.10 30.19 69.45
N ASP A 27 2.25 30.25 68.76
CA ASP A 27 2.74 31.07 67.62
C ASP A 27 3.91 30.40 66.83
N HIS A 28 4.54 31.13 65.89
CA HIS A 28 5.75 30.81 65.07
C HIS A 28 7.02 31.56 65.63
N PRO A 29 8.27 31.59 65.04
CA PRO A 29 8.91 30.86 63.91
C PRO A 29 10.44 30.47 64.04
N THR A 30 10.97 29.74 63.03
CA THR A 30 12.36 29.81 62.43
C THR A 30 13.68 29.36 63.12
N CYS A 31 14.68 29.07 62.24
CA CYS A 31 16.15 28.87 62.43
C CYS A 31 16.62 27.48 62.94
N PHE A 32 17.80 26.92 62.59
CA PHE A 32 19.08 27.49 62.07
C PHE A 32 19.71 26.72 60.87
N LYS A 33 20.88 27.18 60.36
CA LYS A 33 21.70 26.59 59.26
C LYS A 33 23.03 25.95 59.74
N ASN A 34 23.83 25.44 58.79
CA ASN A 34 25.31 25.32 58.77
C ASN A 34 25.96 24.10 59.48
N ILE A 35 27.20 23.64 59.18
CA ILE A 35 28.02 23.49 57.92
C ILE A 35 29.30 22.66 58.27
N CYS A 36 30.00 22.07 57.27
CA CYS A 36 31.30 21.33 57.40
C CYS A 36 31.29 20.01 58.21
N SER A 37 32.25 19.06 58.08
CA SER A 37 33.40 18.85 57.15
C SER A 37 33.48 17.34 56.82
N ILE A 38 33.86 16.86 55.62
CA ILE A 38 35.21 16.76 54.98
C ILE A 38 36.35 16.26 55.91
N PHE A 39 36.65 14.95 55.89
CA PHE A 39 37.89 14.40 55.28
C PHE A 39 37.99 12.86 55.32
N SER A 40 38.86 12.30 54.47
CA SER A 40 39.46 10.94 54.52
C SER A 40 38.58 9.70 54.24
N ARG A 41 38.59 9.25 52.97
CA ARG A 41 38.96 7.84 52.60
C ARG A 41 39.20 7.64 51.08
N SER A 42 40.03 8.50 50.49
CA SER A 42 40.40 8.44 49.07
C SER A 42 41.55 7.46 48.77
N VAL A 43 41.32 6.14 48.88
CA VAL A 43 42.34 5.11 48.59
C VAL A 43 41.84 3.97 47.68
N LEU A 44 40.57 3.56 47.78
CA LEU A 44 40.09 2.30 47.15
C LEU A 44 39.58 2.40 45.69
N TYR A 45 39.60 3.57 45.06
CA TYR A 45 39.16 3.77 43.67
C TYR A 45 40.26 4.37 42.78
N ARG A 46 41.44 3.74 42.77
CA ARG A 46 42.54 4.01 41.82
C ARG A 46 43.19 2.75 41.23
N LEU A 47 42.39 1.75 40.88
CA LEU A 47 42.63 1.07 39.60
C LEU A 47 41.94 1.90 38.51
N PRO A 48 42.65 2.38 37.49
CA PRO A 48 42.07 3.29 36.50
C PRO A 48 41.07 2.55 35.60
N LEU A 49 39.99 3.23 35.21
CA LEU A 49 38.95 2.72 34.31
C LEU A 49 39.53 2.14 33.00
N THR A 50 40.68 2.66 32.57
CA THR A 50 41.41 2.21 31.38
C THR A 50 41.80 0.73 31.45
N ILE A 51 42.16 0.16 32.60
CA ILE A 51 42.48 -1.27 32.71
C ILE A 51 41.22 -2.12 32.47
N PHE A 52 40.08 -1.71 33.02
CA PHE A 52 38.80 -2.41 32.80
C PHE A 52 38.32 -2.29 31.35
N PHE A 53 38.51 -1.10 30.73
CA PHE A 53 38.21 -0.88 29.31
C PHE A 53 39.12 -1.70 28.39
N LEU A 54 40.43 -1.75 28.65
CA LEU A 54 41.39 -2.56 27.90
C LEU A 54 41.09 -4.06 28.07
N PHE A 55 40.66 -4.51 29.24
CA PHE A 55 40.25 -5.91 29.46
C PHE A 55 38.98 -6.26 28.67
N PHE A 56 38.00 -5.36 28.57
CA PHE A 56 36.82 -5.55 27.71
C PHE A 56 37.16 -5.53 26.21
N ILE A 57 38.08 -4.66 25.78
CA ILE A 57 38.58 -4.65 24.38
C ILE A 57 39.28 -5.98 24.08
N TYR A 58 40.17 -6.45 24.95
CA TYR A 58 40.87 -7.73 24.83
C TYR A 58 39.91 -8.93 24.77
N LEU A 59 38.81 -8.90 25.53
CA LEU A 59 37.74 -9.91 25.48
C LEU A 59 36.84 -9.82 24.22
N TRP A 60 36.87 -8.72 23.48
CA TRP A 60 36.09 -8.52 22.25
C TRP A 60 36.91 -8.60 20.96
N SER A 61 38.24 -8.53 21.01
CA SER A 61 39.13 -8.69 19.86
C SER A 61 39.95 -9.99 19.93
N THR A 62 39.49 -11.04 19.24
CA THR A 62 40.39 -12.12 18.80
C THR A 62 41.23 -11.63 17.62
N SER A 63 42.25 -10.83 17.92
CA SER A 63 43.22 -10.33 16.94
C SER A 63 44.41 -11.26 16.82
N THR A 64 44.77 -11.64 15.60
CA THR A 64 45.93 -12.49 15.31
C THR A 64 47.03 -11.65 14.68
N THR A 65 48.11 -11.40 15.43
CA THR A 65 49.26 -10.62 14.93
C THR A 65 50.21 -11.55 14.19
N VAL A 66 50.31 -11.41 12.87
CA VAL A 66 51.27 -12.16 12.06
C VAL A 66 52.44 -11.23 11.73
N ILE A 67 53.63 -11.59 12.22
CA ILE A 67 54.88 -10.85 12.01
C ILE A 67 55.66 -11.58 10.91
N SER A 68 55.91 -10.91 9.79
CA SER A 68 56.70 -11.46 8.69
C SER A 68 57.76 -10.45 8.22
N GLY A 69 59.01 -10.68 8.63
CA GLY A 69 60.17 -9.88 8.22
C GLY A 69 60.02 -8.38 8.49
N ASN A 70 59.65 -7.65 7.43
CA ASN A 70 59.64 -6.17 7.39
C ASN A 70 58.21 -5.56 7.41
N VAL A 71 57.16 -6.37 7.63
CA VAL A 71 55.77 -5.89 7.66
C VAL A 71 55.02 -6.49 8.86
N VAL A 72 54.23 -5.65 9.53
CA VAL A 72 53.34 -6.03 10.63
C VAL A 72 51.90 -6.00 10.10
N HIS A 73 51.21 -7.14 10.20
CA HIS A 73 49.78 -7.24 9.93
C HIS A 73 49.00 -7.41 11.25
N ILE A 74 48.02 -6.55 11.47
CA ILE A 74 47.09 -6.60 12.61
C ILE A 74 45.69 -6.85 12.07
N CYS A 75 45.26 -8.10 12.11
CA CYS A 75 43.91 -8.51 11.71
C CYS A 75 42.96 -8.56 12.90
N ILE A 76 41.79 -7.95 12.77
CA ILE A 76 40.74 -7.90 13.77
C ILE A 76 39.49 -8.58 13.21
N SER A 77 39.03 -9.63 13.90
CA SER A 77 37.69 -10.21 13.69
C SER A 77 36.70 -9.61 14.69
N SER A 78 35.46 -9.38 14.25
CA SER A 78 34.36 -8.90 15.10
C SER A 78 33.05 -9.52 14.64
N ARG A 79 32.19 -9.95 15.58
CA ARG A 79 30.90 -10.64 15.30
C ARG A 79 29.82 -9.78 14.63
N LYS A 80 30.20 -8.61 14.09
CA LYS A 80 29.32 -7.66 13.40
C LYS A 80 29.88 -7.19 12.04
N LEU A 81 30.97 -7.81 11.58
CA LEU A 81 31.52 -7.68 10.23
C LEU A 81 31.59 -9.09 9.64
N ASN A 82 31.18 -9.25 8.38
CA ASN A 82 31.20 -10.57 7.73
C ASN A 82 32.59 -10.95 7.18
N ASP A 83 33.49 -9.96 7.04
CA ASP A 83 34.84 -10.12 6.50
C ASP A 83 35.92 -9.70 7.51
N LEU A 84 37.14 -10.24 7.34
CA LEU A 84 38.26 -10.02 8.25
C LEU A 84 38.98 -8.70 7.95
N TYR A 85 39.04 -7.78 8.91
CA TYR A 85 39.64 -6.46 8.68
C TYR A 85 41.11 -6.42 9.12
N CYS A 86 42.04 -6.25 8.18
CA CYS A 86 43.48 -6.28 8.43
C CYS A 86 44.16 -4.94 8.15
N LEU A 87 44.77 -4.35 9.17
CA LEU A 87 45.67 -3.20 9.04
C LEU A 87 47.10 -3.68 8.78
N THR A 88 47.79 -3.01 7.86
CA THR A 88 49.14 -3.39 7.39
C THR A 88 50.07 -2.21 7.52
N ALA A 89 51.22 -2.38 8.19
CA ALA A 89 52.24 -1.36 8.35
C ALA A 89 53.64 -1.93 8.10
N GLY A 90 54.42 -1.28 7.23
CA GLY A 90 55.85 -1.58 7.08
C GLY A 90 56.65 -1.10 8.29
N SER A 91 57.67 -1.85 8.69
CA SER A 91 58.51 -1.52 9.86
C SER A 91 59.54 -0.40 9.62
N GLN A 92 59.55 0.20 8.43
CA GLN A 92 60.41 1.34 8.06
C GLN A 92 59.63 2.41 7.28
N PRO A 93 59.92 3.71 7.47
CA PRO A 93 59.25 4.79 6.77
C PRO A 93 59.65 4.83 5.29
N GLY A 94 58.66 4.75 4.38
CA GLY A 94 58.85 4.94 2.93
C GLY A 94 58.35 3.80 2.04
N LEU A 95 57.99 2.63 2.61
CA LEU A 95 57.50 1.50 1.80
C LEU A 95 56.01 1.68 1.43
N ARG A 96 55.68 1.62 0.13
CA ARG A 96 54.28 1.56 -0.35
C ARG A 96 53.73 0.13 -0.18
N VAL A 97 52.50 0.02 0.32
CA VAL A 97 51.75 -1.26 0.40
C VAL A 97 50.91 -1.42 -0.88
N PRO A 98 50.92 -2.59 -1.54
CA PRO A 98 50.12 -2.82 -2.75
C PRO A 98 48.65 -3.12 -2.44
N VAL A 99 47.74 -2.63 -3.29
CA VAL A 99 46.30 -2.94 -3.24
C VAL A 99 45.93 -3.66 -4.54
N ASN A 100 45.31 -4.84 -4.43
CA ASN A 100 45.01 -5.72 -5.57
C ASN A 100 43.49 -5.78 -5.81
N ASN A 101 43.00 -5.11 -6.85
CA ASN A 101 41.61 -5.27 -7.32
C ASN A 101 41.46 -6.53 -8.18
N PHE A 102 40.23 -7.05 -8.26
CA PHE A 102 39.82 -8.07 -9.24
C PHE A 102 38.80 -7.46 -10.23
N THR A 103 39.17 -7.55 -11.52
CA THR A 103 38.46 -7.17 -12.76
C THR A 103 37.38 -8.20 -13.16
N LYS A 104 36.42 -8.02 -14.10
CA LYS A 104 35.80 -6.89 -14.87
C LYS A 104 34.49 -7.44 -15.54
N PRO A 105 33.70 -6.65 -16.31
CA PRO A 105 32.41 -7.08 -16.91
C PRO A 105 32.51 -7.51 -18.40
N PHE A 106 31.34 -7.89 -18.96
CA PHE A 106 30.86 -7.81 -20.37
C PHE A 106 31.75 -8.25 -21.56
N SER A 107 31.12 -8.88 -22.56
CA SER A 107 31.65 -8.95 -23.93
C SER A 107 30.53 -8.95 -24.98
N GLU A 108 30.88 -8.52 -26.19
CA GLU A 108 30.04 -8.53 -27.40
C GLU A 108 30.97 -8.68 -28.62
N ASN A 109 30.52 -9.43 -29.65
CA ASN A 109 30.94 -9.43 -31.07
C ASN A 109 30.29 -10.69 -31.72
N LEU A 110 29.51 -10.70 -32.81
CA LEU A 110 29.56 -10.05 -34.14
C LEU A 110 29.93 -11.07 -35.25
N ILE A 111 28.94 -11.51 -36.04
CA ILE A 111 29.10 -12.13 -37.38
C ILE A 111 28.03 -11.54 -38.32
N ARG A 112 28.32 -11.48 -39.64
CA ARG A 112 27.63 -10.64 -40.63
C ARG A 112 26.92 -11.42 -41.76
N SER A 113 25.68 -11.05 -42.05
CA SER A 113 25.01 -11.09 -43.37
C SER A 113 23.83 -10.11 -43.31
N GLU A 114 23.61 -9.14 -44.21
CA GLU A 114 23.29 -9.26 -45.66
C GLU A 114 22.08 -10.16 -45.96
N GLU A 115 21.10 -9.78 -46.79
CA GLU A 115 20.56 -8.47 -47.20
C GLU A 115 19.21 -8.75 -47.88
N GLU A 116 18.12 -8.02 -47.58
CA GLU A 116 17.08 -7.74 -48.61
C GLU A 116 16.09 -6.64 -48.21
N LYS A 117 15.48 -6.01 -49.22
CA LYS A 117 14.37 -5.06 -49.11
C LYS A 117 13.16 -5.63 -49.81
N SER A 118 11.95 -5.34 -49.32
CA SER A 118 10.75 -5.36 -50.16
C SER A 118 9.85 -4.16 -49.85
N VAL A 119 9.34 -3.53 -50.91
CA VAL A 119 8.46 -2.36 -50.88
C VAL A 119 7.37 -2.56 -51.94
N VAL A 120 6.14 -2.72 -51.48
CA VAL A 120 4.89 -2.75 -52.28
C VAL A 120 3.83 -2.11 -51.36
N VAL A 121 3.19 -0.97 -51.61
CA VAL A 121 2.71 -0.26 -52.82
C VAL A 121 1.41 -0.83 -53.40
N LEU A 122 0.30 -0.23 -52.92
CA LEU A 122 -1.02 -0.10 -53.55
C LEU A 122 -1.77 -1.37 -54.01
N GLY A 123 -2.87 -1.65 -53.30
CA GLY A 123 -4.07 -2.26 -53.87
C GLY A 123 -5.25 -1.33 -53.58
N ASN A 124 -5.98 -0.95 -54.62
CA ASN A 124 -7.23 -0.18 -54.51
C ASN A 124 -8.44 -1.14 -54.63
N ASP A 125 -9.65 -0.59 -54.63
CA ASP A 125 -10.95 -1.28 -54.77
C ASP A 125 -11.48 -1.97 -53.48
N GLY A 126 -12.80 -1.97 -53.22
CA GLY A 126 -13.83 -1.21 -53.92
C GLY A 126 -15.28 -1.56 -53.54
N ASP A 127 -15.97 -0.58 -52.96
CA ASP A 127 -17.44 -0.38 -53.00
C ASP A 127 -18.38 -1.37 -52.25
N LYS A 128 -19.54 -0.84 -51.83
CA LYS A 128 -20.77 -1.49 -51.31
C LYS A 128 -20.68 -2.20 -49.94
N GLY A 129 -21.67 -2.11 -49.04
CA GLY A 129 -22.91 -1.31 -49.07
C GLY A 129 -24.15 -2.11 -48.67
N PHE A 130 -25.00 -1.52 -47.81
CA PHE A 130 -26.25 -2.09 -47.27
C PHE A 130 -26.09 -3.31 -46.32
N SER A 131 -27.07 -3.67 -45.47
CA SER A 131 -27.70 -2.95 -44.34
C SER A 131 -28.88 -3.76 -43.79
N ASN A 132 -29.21 -3.58 -42.51
CA ASN A 132 -30.51 -3.86 -41.86
C ASN A 132 -30.92 -5.34 -41.59
N ASN A 133 -31.10 -5.59 -40.29
CA ASN A 133 -32.31 -6.10 -39.61
C ASN A 133 -33.10 -7.28 -40.19
N GLU A 134 -33.18 -8.36 -39.40
CA GLU A 134 -34.41 -8.84 -38.72
C GLU A 134 -33.91 -9.79 -37.59
N THR A 135 -34.25 -9.64 -36.30
CA THR A 135 -35.55 -9.44 -35.62
C THR A 135 -36.49 -10.62 -35.81
N PHE A 136 -36.38 -11.64 -34.95
CA PHE A 136 -37.52 -12.52 -34.67
C PHE A 136 -37.56 -12.96 -33.19
N SER A 137 -38.77 -13.12 -32.66
CA SER A 137 -39.07 -13.46 -31.28
C SER A 137 -39.28 -14.96 -31.08
N GLY A 138 -38.85 -15.50 -29.93
CA GLY A 138 -39.18 -16.86 -29.48
C GLY A 138 -39.25 -16.94 -27.96
N GLU A 139 -40.43 -17.23 -27.41
CA GLU A 139 -40.63 -17.50 -25.99
C GLU A 139 -40.41 -18.97 -25.64
N ARG A 140 -40.03 -19.23 -24.38
CA ARG A 140 -40.26 -20.49 -23.62
C ARG A 140 -39.56 -21.74 -24.19
N ASP A 141 -39.13 -22.72 -23.40
CA ASP A 141 -39.74 -23.25 -22.18
C ASP A 141 -38.75 -23.59 -21.06
N SER A 142 -39.29 -23.99 -19.91
CA SER A 142 -38.54 -24.47 -18.74
C SER A 142 -38.49 -25.99 -18.66
N GLU A 143 -37.34 -26.59 -18.34
CA GLU A 143 -37.30 -27.98 -17.89
C GLU A 143 -36.33 -28.21 -16.72
N LYS A 144 -36.75 -29.04 -15.77
CA LYS A 144 -35.91 -29.54 -14.66
C LYS A 144 -35.33 -30.89 -15.05
N SER A 145 -34.05 -31.11 -14.75
CA SER A 145 -33.51 -32.46 -14.64
C SER A 145 -32.85 -32.66 -13.29
N THR A 146 -33.28 -33.70 -12.58
CA THR A 146 -32.71 -34.13 -11.31
C THR A 146 -32.14 -35.53 -11.51
N VAL A 147 -30.83 -35.68 -11.43
CA VAL A 147 -30.15 -36.99 -11.38
C VAL A 147 -29.18 -36.98 -10.20
N GLY A 148 -29.24 -38.02 -9.38
CA GLY A 148 -28.32 -38.24 -8.25
C GLY A 148 -27.63 -39.60 -8.36
N THR A 149 -26.97 -40.01 -7.27
CA THR A 149 -26.13 -41.24 -7.16
C THR A 149 -24.88 -41.20 -8.06
N SER A 150 -23.71 -41.74 -7.67
CA SER A 150 -23.42 -42.65 -6.56
C SER A 150 -22.19 -42.27 -5.75
N LEU A 151 -22.19 -42.71 -4.49
CA LEU A 151 -21.02 -42.75 -3.61
C LEU A 151 -20.00 -43.78 -4.11
N ASN A 152 -18.71 -43.58 -3.84
CA ASN A 152 -17.76 -44.70 -3.74
C ASN A 152 -16.66 -44.37 -2.72
N ILE A 153 -16.42 -45.31 -1.79
CA ILE A 153 -15.45 -45.16 -0.69
C ILE A 153 -14.35 -46.21 -0.91
N ILE A 154 -13.09 -45.78 -0.85
CA ILE A 154 -11.94 -46.67 -0.68
C ILE A 154 -11.10 -46.15 0.48
N LYS A 155 -10.84 -47.03 1.45
CA LYS A 155 -9.82 -46.84 2.49
C LYS A 155 -8.52 -47.53 2.07
N ASN A 156 -7.40 -47.00 2.55
CA ASN A 156 -6.23 -47.70 3.11
C ASN A 156 -5.32 -46.58 3.64
N GLU A 157 -5.19 -46.40 4.96
CA GLU A 157 -4.36 -47.16 5.91
C GLU A 157 -2.89 -46.70 5.95
N THR A 158 -2.33 -46.75 7.16
CA THR A 158 -1.16 -45.97 7.61
C THR A 158 0.13 -46.78 7.63
N PHE A 159 1.27 -46.10 7.43
CA PHE A 159 2.56 -46.58 7.94
C PHE A 159 3.38 -45.43 8.53
N THR A 160 4.22 -45.75 9.53
CA THR A 160 5.03 -44.81 10.31
C THR A 160 6.54 -45.04 10.09
N GLY A 161 7.35 -43.99 10.23
CA GLY A 161 8.81 -44.05 10.18
C GLY A 161 9.46 -42.69 10.46
N GLU A 162 10.60 -42.67 11.15
CA GLU A 162 11.20 -41.45 11.71
C GLU A 162 12.59 -41.08 11.13
N THR A 163 13.00 -39.83 11.41
CA THR A 163 14.38 -39.32 11.55
C THR A 163 15.32 -39.03 10.35
N ALA A 164 15.81 -37.77 10.37
CA ALA A 164 17.20 -37.30 10.16
C ALA A 164 17.89 -37.26 8.77
N GLY A 165 18.22 -36.03 8.31
CA GLY A 165 19.58 -35.51 8.58
C GLY A 165 20.57 -35.20 7.41
N ILE A 166 20.72 -33.89 7.10
CA ILE A 166 22.01 -33.16 6.86
C ILE A 166 22.79 -33.31 5.51
N ARG A 167 22.74 -32.21 4.72
CA ARG A 167 23.79 -31.48 3.93
C ARG A 167 24.64 -32.13 2.80
N VAL A 168 25.14 -31.21 1.95
CA VAL A 168 26.00 -31.36 0.76
C VAL A 168 27.21 -30.40 0.89
N SER A 169 28.33 -30.68 0.19
CA SER A 169 29.42 -29.71 -0.08
C SER A 169 30.11 -29.98 -1.43
N VAL A 170 30.68 -28.93 -2.04
CA VAL A 170 31.46 -28.91 -3.31
C VAL A 170 32.58 -27.86 -3.19
N LEU A 171 33.63 -27.91 -4.02
CA LEU A 171 34.82 -27.03 -4.02
C LEU A 171 35.02 -26.26 -5.36
N ASP A 172 36.00 -25.35 -5.42
CA ASP A 172 36.07 -24.15 -6.29
C ASP A 172 37.52 -23.80 -6.78
N GLN A 173 37.69 -22.95 -7.83
CA GLN A 173 38.92 -22.21 -8.34
C GLN A 173 38.74 -21.76 -9.83
N ASP A 174 39.39 -20.74 -10.45
CA ASP A 174 40.28 -19.60 -10.06
C ASP A 174 40.24 -18.46 -11.15
N SER A 175 41.38 -17.82 -11.55
CA SER A 175 41.49 -16.52 -12.25
C SER A 175 42.80 -16.39 -13.11
N LYS A 176 43.34 -15.26 -13.67
CA LYS A 176 43.17 -13.78 -13.57
C LYS A 176 43.61 -13.04 -14.92
N PRO A 177 44.10 -11.76 -15.06
CA PRO A 177 43.93 -10.91 -16.27
C PRO A 177 45.22 -10.14 -16.74
N ILE A 178 45.12 -8.93 -17.35
CA ILE A 178 46.17 -7.86 -17.38
C ILE A 178 45.62 -6.43 -17.74
N HIS A 179 46.44 -5.38 -17.50
CA HIS A 179 46.34 -3.88 -17.49
C HIS A 179 45.89 -3.10 -18.77
N GLU A 180 45.85 -1.75 -18.88
CA GLU A 180 45.54 -0.54 -18.02
C GLU A 180 45.94 0.79 -18.76
N GLU A 181 45.32 1.97 -18.48
CA GLU A 181 45.94 3.34 -18.28
C GLU A 181 45.02 4.59 -18.50
N ASN A 182 45.18 5.57 -17.58
CA ASN A 182 45.04 7.07 -17.55
C ASN A 182 44.39 7.89 -18.72
N LEU A 183 43.71 9.03 -18.48
CA LEU A 183 44.24 10.30 -17.91
C LEU A 183 43.14 11.30 -17.40
N ASP A 184 43.55 12.40 -16.75
CA ASP A 184 42.78 13.24 -15.80
C ASP A 184 42.42 14.69 -16.25
N SER A 185 41.42 15.29 -15.56
CA SER A 185 41.26 16.73 -15.19
C SER A 185 40.87 17.86 -16.19
N VAL A 186 40.05 18.83 -15.71
CA VAL A 186 40.33 20.31 -15.55
C VAL A 186 39.06 21.20 -15.45
N LEU A 187 38.88 21.87 -14.29
CA LEU A 187 38.39 23.26 -13.96
C LEU A 187 37.28 24.02 -14.76
N ASP A 188 36.59 25.08 -14.28
CA ASP A 188 36.13 25.59 -12.94
C ASP A 188 35.31 26.92 -13.12
N GLN A 189 34.65 27.43 -12.05
CA GLN A 189 34.23 28.83 -11.75
C GLN A 189 33.01 29.56 -12.42
N ASP A 190 31.89 29.60 -11.67
CA ASP A 190 31.30 30.77 -10.94
C ASP A 190 30.67 32.02 -11.64
N SER A 191 29.47 32.42 -11.18
CA SER A 191 29.00 33.82 -10.95
C SER A 191 27.53 33.88 -10.42
N ASN A 192 27.13 34.97 -9.74
CA ASN A 192 25.87 35.04 -8.96
C ASN A 192 25.33 36.48 -8.72
N PRO A 193 24.03 36.75 -8.97
CA PRO A 193 23.30 37.88 -8.34
C PRO A 193 22.00 37.47 -7.62
N LYS A 194 21.67 38.17 -6.52
CA LYS A 194 20.47 37.93 -5.68
C LYS A 194 19.28 38.82 -6.05
N LYS A 195 18.05 38.27 -6.09
CA LYS A 195 16.97 38.67 -5.14
C LYS A 195 15.65 37.88 -5.25
N GLU A 196 14.86 38.05 -4.19
CA GLU A 196 13.42 37.77 -4.01
C GLU A 196 12.95 36.31 -3.91
N THR A 197 11.98 36.11 -3.01
CA THR A 197 11.60 34.80 -2.46
C THR A 197 10.15 34.49 -2.78
N VAL A 198 9.92 33.60 -3.74
CA VAL A 198 8.63 32.97 -4.01
C VAL A 198 8.68 31.54 -3.45
N PRO A 199 7.60 30.96 -2.90
CA PRO A 199 7.64 29.60 -2.36
C PRO A 199 7.98 28.57 -3.45
N ASP A 200 8.94 27.68 -3.18
CA ASP A 200 9.39 26.64 -4.11
C ASP A 200 8.21 25.78 -4.63
N ILE A 201 7.84 25.99 -5.89
CA ILE A 201 7.13 25.00 -6.72
C ILE A 201 8.05 24.73 -7.89
N LEU A 202 8.63 23.53 -7.93
CA LEU A 202 9.62 23.16 -8.94
C LEU A 202 8.89 22.65 -10.19
N VAL A 203 8.44 23.61 -11.01
CA VAL A 203 7.99 23.37 -12.37
C VAL A 203 9.22 23.16 -13.23
N ASP A 204 9.33 22.00 -13.88
CA ASP A 204 10.34 21.78 -14.92
C ASP A 204 9.70 22.13 -16.28
N TRP A 205 10.41 22.91 -17.10
CA TRP A 205 9.95 23.25 -18.45
C TRP A 205 10.59 22.28 -19.44
N ASP A 206 9.80 21.37 -19.98
CA ASP A 206 10.29 20.48 -21.03
C ASP A 206 10.48 21.28 -22.33
N SER A 207 11.73 21.47 -22.74
CA SER A 207 12.08 22.19 -23.95
C SER A 207 11.74 21.44 -25.25
N GLU A 208 11.41 20.14 -25.19
CA GLU A 208 11.01 19.35 -26.36
C GLU A 208 9.48 19.37 -26.59
N THR A 209 8.67 19.53 -25.54
CA THR A 209 7.19 19.53 -25.65
C THR A 209 6.52 20.87 -25.33
N GLY A 210 7.10 21.70 -24.46
CA GLY A 210 6.55 22.99 -24.04
C GLY A 210 5.44 22.93 -22.99
N GLU A 211 5.28 21.81 -22.28
CA GLU A 211 4.31 21.66 -21.19
C GLU A 211 4.96 21.82 -19.79
N GLU A 212 4.17 22.29 -18.81
CA GLU A 212 4.61 22.44 -17.41
C GLU A 212 4.67 21.08 -16.68
N GLN A 213 5.86 20.51 -16.43
CA GLN A 213 5.97 19.25 -15.70
C GLN A 213 6.05 19.49 -14.17
N TYR A 214 5.00 19.09 -13.44
CA TYR A 214 4.92 19.28 -11.99
C TYR A 214 5.68 18.19 -11.19
N ARG A 215 6.97 18.42 -10.88
CA ARG A 215 7.72 17.51 -10.00
C ARG A 215 7.46 17.80 -8.51
N TYR A 216 6.68 16.92 -7.87
CA TYR A 216 6.37 16.98 -6.43
C TYR A 216 7.55 16.60 -5.50
N ILE A 217 8.61 16.00 -6.05
CA ILE A 217 9.82 15.63 -5.31
C ILE A 217 11.03 16.26 -5.98
N LYS A 218 11.81 17.02 -5.21
CA LYS A 218 13.15 17.45 -5.58
C LYS A 218 14.13 16.33 -5.26
N SER A 219 14.83 15.82 -6.28
CA SER A 219 15.91 14.85 -6.12
C SER A 219 17.03 15.42 -5.24
N LYS A 220 17.62 14.56 -4.40
CA LYS A 220 18.82 14.88 -3.59
C LYS A 220 20.10 14.45 -4.30
N ASP A 221 20.01 13.48 -5.19
CA ASP A 221 21.11 12.94 -5.99
C ASP A 221 20.60 12.32 -7.30
N GLU A 222 21.53 11.99 -8.19
CA GLU A 222 21.27 11.45 -9.54
C GLU A 222 20.53 10.10 -9.55
N ASN A 223 20.66 9.30 -8.49
CA ASN A 223 19.95 8.01 -8.38
C ASN A 223 18.48 8.25 -8.02
N GLU A 224 18.19 9.18 -7.12
CA GLU A 224 16.80 9.59 -6.82
C GLU A 224 16.14 10.20 -8.06
N GLU A 225 16.87 11.01 -8.83
CA GLU A 225 16.37 11.56 -10.10
C GLU A 225 16.11 10.47 -11.16
N THR A 226 17.04 9.53 -11.32
CA THR A 226 16.89 8.38 -12.24
C THR A 226 15.70 7.49 -11.83
N ALA A 227 15.51 7.29 -10.52
CA ALA A 227 14.38 6.53 -9.98
C ALA A 227 13.04 7.24 -10.20
N LEU A 228 12.99 8.57 -10.14
CA LEU A 228 11.79 9.37 -10.45
C LEU A 228 11.47 9.30 -11.96
N LYS A 229 12.45 9.52 -12.83
CA LYS A 229 12.29 9.40 -14.30
C LYS A 229 11.79 8.01 -14.72
N ALA A 230 12.19 6.94 -14.01
CA ALA A 230 11.65 5.60 -14.22
C ALA A 230 10.18 5.46 -13.79
N VAL A 231 9.77 6.07 -12.67
CA VAL A 231 8.36 6.11 -12.22
C VAL A 231 7.50 6.87 -13.23
N ASP A 232 7.92 8.04 -13.69
CA ASP A 232 7.19 8.85 -14.67
C ASP A 232 6.99 8.08 -15.99
N LYS A 233 8.03 7.40 -16.48
CA LYS A 233 7.93 6.51 -17.65
C LYS A 233 6.92 5.39 -17.44
N TYR A 234 6.86 4.77 -16.26
CA TYR A 234 5.88 3.73 -15.96
C TYR A 234 4.46 4.28 -15.74
N LEU A 235 4.30 5.52 -15.27
CA LEU A 235 3.01 6.20 -15.23
C LEU A 235 2.45 6.39 -16.64
N GLN A 236 3.25 6.93 -17.57
CA GLN A 236 2.82 7.14 -18.95
C GLN A 236 2.54 5.83 -19.70
N ILE A 237 3.33 4.77 -19.47
CA ILE A 237 3.02 3.43 -20.00
C ILE A 237 1.67 2.92 -19.48
N GLN A 238 1.39 3.05 -18.18
CA GLN A 238 0.10 2.61 -17.63
C GLN A 238 -1.08 3.47 -18.12
N ARG A 239 -0.91 4.80 -18.24
CA ARG A 239 -1.93 5.69 -18.85
C ARG A 239 -2.18 5.34 -20.32
N SER A 240 -1.17 4.87 -21.07
CA SER A 240 -1.36 4.38 -22.45
C SER A 240 -2.24 3.13 -22.58
N TRP A 241 -2.53 2.45 -21.46
CA TRP A 241 -3.43 1.29 -21.39
C TRP A 241 -4.85 1.65 -20.91
N LEU A 242 -5.10 2.89 -20.48
CA LEU A 242 -6.43 3.34 -20.10
C LEU A 242 -7.35 3.34 -21.34
N SER A 243 -8.50 2.69 -21.23
CA SER A 243 -9.50 2.64 -22.31
C SER A 243 -10.24 3.97 -22.42
N THR A 244 -9.82 4.86 -23.32
CA THR A 244 -10.50 6.13 -23.57
C THR A 244 -11.80 5.89 -24.35
N GLY A 245 -12.91 6.48 -23.88
CA GLY A 245 -14.27 6.17 -24.33
C GLY A 245 -14.58 6.46 -25.81
N ASN A 246 -13.66 7.04 -26.57
CA ASN A 246 -13.83 7.36 -27.98
C ASN A 246 -13.70 6.13 -28.89
N ASN A 247 -12.97 5.08 -28.49
CA ASN A 247 -12.77 3.86 -29.29
C ASN A 247 -13.92 2.82 -29.12
N ARG A 248 -15.17 3.28 -28.94
CA ARG A 248 -16.35 2.43 -28.69
C ARG A 248 -16.94 1.81 -29.97
N ALA A 249 -16.15 0.99 -30.65
CA ALA A 249 -16.68 0.00 -31.59
C ALA A 249 -17.45 -1.07 -30.79
N ASN A 250 -18.79 -0.97 -30.78
CA ASN A 250 -19.73 -1.84 -30.07
C ASN A 250 -19.37 -2.11 -28.58
N PRO A 251 -19.81 -1.27 -27.62
CA PRO A 251 -19.57 -1.52 -26.20
C PRO A 251 -20.17 -2.85 -25.70
N GLY A 252 -21.24 -3.35 -26.35
CA GLY A 252 -21.81 -4.68 -26.07
C GLY A 252 -21.14 -5.86 -26.80
N SER A 253 -20.17 -5.64 -27.70
CA SER A 253 -19.49 -6.76 -28.38
C SER A 253 -18.40 -7.35 -27.49
N CYS A 254 -18.46 -8.66 -27.30
CA CYS A 254 -17.45 -9.47 -26.62
C CYS A 254 -16.48 -10.18 -27.57
N GLU A 255 -16.58 -9.93 -28.87
CA GLU A 255 -15.63 -10.42 -29.86
C GLU A 255 -14.22 -9.91 -29.53
N GLY A 256 -13.25 -10.83 -29.43
CA GLY A 256 -11.89 -10.50 -29.00
C GLY A 256 -11.75 -10.08 -27.52
N LYS A 257 -12.80 -10.14 -26.70
CA LYS A 257 -12.80 -9.70 -25.28
C LYS A 257 -13.09 -10.82 -24.27
N GLY A 258 -12.93 -12.09 -24.67
CA GLY A 258 -13.23 -13.24 -23.81
C GLY A 258 -12.39 -13.26 -22.52
N VAL A 259 -13.06 -13.29 -21.37
CA VAL A 259 -12.46 -13.36 -20.03
C VAL A 259 -12.68 -14.76 -19.44
N TYR A 260 -11.63 -15.53 -19.24
CA TYR A 260 -11.71 -16.80 -18.53
C TYR A 260 -11.47 -16.61 -17.03
N VAL A 261 -12.24 -17.29 -16.19
CA VAL A 261 -12.04 -17.35 -14.73
C VAL A 261 -11.63 -18.77 -14.38
N TYR A 262 -10.43 -18.95 -13.83
CA TYR A 262 -10.01 -20.27 -13.36
C TYR A 262 -10.86 -20.76 -12.19
N ASP A 263 -11.36 -21.99 -12.29
CA ASP A 263 -11.87 -22.72 -11.13
C ASP A 263 -10.68 -23.22 -10.30
N LEU A 264 -10.20 -22.36 -9.40
CA LEU A 264 -9.15 -22.67 -8.43
C LEU A 264 -9.71 -23.50 -7.27
N PRO A 265 -8.95 -24.50 -6.76
CA PRO A 265 -9.27 -25.17 -5.50
C PRO A 265 -9.60 -24.18 -4.38
N SER A 266 -10.66 -24.46 -3.62
CA SER A 266 -11.29 -23.53 -2.67
C SER A 266 -10.35 -22.94 -1.61
N LYS A 267 -9.28 -23.66 -1.27
CA LYS A 267 -8.20 -23.20 -0.37
C LYS A 267 -7.52 -21.90 -0.82
N PHE A 268 -7.59 -21.56 -2.11
CA PHE A 268 -7.04 -20.33 -2.66
C PHE A 268 -8.02 -19.14 -2.59
N ASN A 269 -9.29 -19.34 -2.20
CA ASN A 269 -10.29 -18.28 -2.14
C ASN A 269 -11.38 -18.50 -1.07
N LYS A 270 -12.37 -19.36 -1.34
CA LYS A 270 -13.59 -19.51 -0.53
C LYS A 270 -13.30 -19.94 0.91
N ASP A 271 -12.34 -20.84 1.12
CA ASP A 271 -12.04 -21.38 2.45
C ASP A 271 -11.36 -20.32 3.34
N LEU A 272 -10.58 -19.41 2.74
CA LEU A 272 -9.97 -18.27 3.44
C LEU A 272 -11.01 -17.29 3.98
N LEU A 273 -12.17 -17.16 3.32
CA LEU A 273 -13.31 -16.39 3.86
C LEU A 273 -14.04 -17.14 4.98
N GLY A 274 -13.94 -18.47 5.04
CA GLY A 274 -14.51 -19.29 6.10
C GLY A 274 -13.78 -19.13 7.45
N GLU A 275 -12.47 -18.87 7.42
CA GLU A 275 -11.64 -18.63 8.60
C GLU A 275 -11.75 -17.19 9.17
N CYS A 276 -12.82 -16.47 8.82
CA CYS A 276 -13.02 -15.05 9.12
C CYS A 276 -13.09 -14.69 10.61
N SER A 277 -13.39 -15.62 11.52
CA SER A 277 -13.37 -15.37 12.96
C SER A 277 -11.96 -15.31 13.54
N ASP A 278 -11.03 -16.06 12.94
CA ASP A 278 -9.72 -16.39 13.52
C ASP A 278 -8.57 -15.73 12.72
N MET A 279 -8.91 -14.89 11.75
CA MET A 279 -7.99 -14.26 10.80
C MET A 279 -7.05 -13.25 11.48
N VAL A 280 -7.59 -12.42 12.39
CA VAL A 280 -6.87 -11.35 13.08
C VAL A 280 -7.19 -11.41 14.59
N PRO A 281 -6.21 -11.41 15.51
CA PRO A 281 -6.44 -11.70 16.94
C PRO A 281 -7.38 -10.77 17.72
N TRP A 282 -7.76 -9.62 17.14
CA TRP A 282 -8.56 -8.57 17.81
C TRP A 282 -9.82 -8.16 17.04
N ALA A 283 -10.14 -8.81 15.91
CA ALA A 283 -11.31 -8.45 15.10
C ALA A 283 -11.87 -9.66 14.34
N ASN A 284 -13.19 -9.85 14.40
CA ASN A 284 -13.90 -10.86 13.61
C ASN A 284 -14.27 -10.28 12.24
N PHE A 285 -13.77 -10.89 11.17
CA PHE A 285 -13.95 -10.41 9.79
C PHE A 285 -15.23 -10.92 9.13
N CYS A 286 -15.99 -11.83 9.74
CA CYS A 286 -17.19 -12.43 9.14
C CYS A 286 -18.30 -11.40 8.87
N GLY A 287 -18.33 -10.29 9.62
CA GLY A 287 -19.22 -9.16 9.32
C GLY A 287 -18.88 -8.48 7.98
N PHE A 288 -17.59 -8.38 7.64
CA PHE A 288 -17.10 -7.73 6.42
C PHE A 288 -17.26 -8.59 5.15
N PHE A 289 -17.41 -9.91 5.28
CA PHE A 289 -17.58 -10.81 4.13
C PHE A 289 -19.05 -11.08 3.75
N LYS A 290 -20.01 -10.44 4.43
CA LYS A 290 -21.42 -10.39 4.02
C LYS A 290 -21.60 -9.57 2.73
N ASN A 291 -22.73 -9.76 2.03
CA ASN A 291 -23.13 -8.98 0.85
C ASN A 291 -22.01 -8.86 -0.21
N ASP A 292 -21.57 -9.98 -0.80
CA ASP A 292 -20.47 -10.06 -1.76
C ASP A 292 -19.17 -9.37 -1.27
N ALA A 293 -18.94 -9.41 0.04
CA ALA A 293 -17.87 -8.78 0.81
C ALA A 293 -17.87 -7.23 0.91
N PHE A 294 -19.01 -6.58 0.64
CA PHE A 294 -19.26 -5.21 1.08
C PHE A 294 -19.48 -5.11 2.60
N GLY A 295 -19.82 -6.20 3.26
CA GLY A 295 -20.06 -6.25 4.70
C GLY A 295 -21.49 -5.89 5.09
N GLU A 296 -21.69 -5.44 6.33
CA GLU A 296 -23.02 -5.14 6.88
C GLU A 296 -23.58 -3.81 6.38
N SER A 297 -24.88 -3.78 6.05
CA SER A 297 -25.56 -2.60 5.49
C SER A 297 -25.75 -1.49 6.53
N ILE A 298 -25.41 -0.25 6.17
CA ILE A 298 -25.46 0.92 7.05
C ILE A 298 -26.75 1.71 6.80
N GLU A 299 -27.84 1.28 7.43
CA GLU A 299 -29.20 1.84 7.24
C GLU A 299 -29.26 3.38 7.37
N LYS A 300 -28.46 3.96 8.28
CA LYS A 300 -28.42 5.41 8.54
C LYS A 300 -27.87 6.24 7.38
N LEU A 301 -27.02 5.66 6.52
CA LEU A 301 -26.47 6.35 5.35
C LEU A 301 -27.36 6.13 4.11
N GLY A 302 -28.04 4.99 4.04
CA GLY A 302 -29.11 4.69 3.08
C GLY A 302 -28.83 3.45 2.22
N LYS A 303 -29.51 3.33 1.08
CA LYS A 303 -29.26 2.28 0.10
C LYS A 303 -27.84 2.40 -0.48
N GLY A 304 -27.22 1.26 -0.76
CA GLY A 304 -25.86 1.17 -1.29
C GLY A 304 -24.75 1.38 -0.24
N TRP A 305 -25.06 1.64 1.03
CA TRP A 305 -24.05 1.85 2.07
C TRP A 305 -23.78 0.59 2.88
N PHE A 306 -22.50 0.22 2.98
CA PHE A 306 -22.05 -0.96 3.70
C PHE A 306 -20.76 -0.70 4.48
N ASN A 307 -20.53 -1.46 5.54
CA ASN A 307 -19.35 -1.39 6.40
C ASN A 307 -18.15 -2.09 5.74
N THR A 308 -17.75 -1.63 4.55
CA THR A 308 -16.75 -2.28 3.70
C THR A 308 -15.35 -2.17 4.30
N HIS A 309 -14.69 -3.32 4.47
CA HIS A 309 -13.31 -3.34 4.93
C HIS A 309 -12.33 -2.99 3.80
N GLN A 310 -11.26 -2.26 4.13
CA GLN A 310 -10.24 -1.80 3.18
C GLN A 310 -9.50 -2.90 2.40
N TYR A 311 -9.66 -4.17 2.80
CA TYR A 311 -9.06 -5.36 2.17
C TYR A 311 -10.09 -6.29 1.48
N SER A 312 -11.37 -5.90 1.38
CA SER A 312 -12.41 -6.71 0.71
C SER A 312 -12.31 -6.78 -0.82
N LEU A 313 -11.31 -6.14 -1.43
CA LEU A 313 -11.20 -5.97 -2.88
C LEU A 313 -11.23 -7.30 -3.67
N GLU A 314 -10.59 -8.35 -3.16
CA GLU A 314 -10.48 -9.64 -3.84
C GLU A 314 -11.83 -10.34 -4.05
N PRO A 315 -12.65 -10.60 -3.01
CA PRO A 315 -13.99 -11.15 -3.19
C PRO A 315 -14.97 -10.20 -3.91
N ILE A 316 -14.86 -8.89 -3.72
CA ILE A 316 -15.69 -7.90 -4.45
C ILE A 316 -15.45 -8.03 -5.96
N PHE A 317 -14.18 -7.93 -6.38
CA PHE A 317 -13.81 -7.97 -7.79
C PHE A 317 -14.13 -9.33 -8.41
N HIS A 318 -13.80 -10.44 -7.73
CA HIS A 318 -14.13 -11.79 -8.19
C HIS A 318 -15.64 -11.97 -8.42
N SER A 319 -16.48 -11.47 -7.52
CA SER A 319 -17.95 -11.54 -7.64
C SER A 319 -18.48 -10.82 -8.88
N ARG A 320 -17.81 -9.73 -9.32
CA ARG A 320 -18.09 -9.05 -10.59
C ARG A 320 -17.54 -9.80 -11.81
N VAL A 321 -16.29 -10.29 -11.80
CA VAL A 321 -15.74 -11.05 -12.96
C VAL A 321 -16.58 -12.30 -13.26
N LEU A 322 -17.09 -12.98 -12.24
CA LEU A 322 -17.96 -14.16 -12.40
C LEU A 322 -19.24 -13.88 -13.21
N LYS A 323 -19.69 -12.63 -13.30
CA LYS A 323 -20.89 -12.17 -14.02
C LYS A 323 -20.59 -11.18 -15.15
N HIS A 324 -19.31 -10.95 -15.47
CA HIS A 324 -18.88 -10.07 -16.58
C HIS A 324 -19.47 -10.56 -17.92
N PRO A 325 -20.04 -9.69 -18.77
CA PRO A 325 -20.78 -10.11 -19.97
C PRO A 325 -19.91 -10.89 -20.97
N CYS A 326 -18.61 -10.59 -21.04
CA CYS A 326 -17.66 -11.30 -21.89
C CYS A 326 -16.96 -12.49 -21.21
N ARG A 327 -17.52 -13.04 -20.12
CA ARG A 327 -16.98 -14.22 -19.47
C ARG A 327 -17.15 -15.46 -20.36
N VAL A 328 -16.06 -16.20 -20.59
CA VAL A 328 -16.05 -17.45 -21.36
C VAL A 328 -15.71 -18.65 -20.48
N TYR A 329 -16.20 -19.83 -20.88
CA TYR A 329 -15.99 -21.10 -20.18
C TYR A 329 -14.97 -22.03 -20.89
N ASP A 330 -14.47 -21.63 -22.06
CA ASP A 330 -13.43 -22.30 -22.82
C ASP A 330 -12.15 -21.44 -22.82
N GLU A 331 -11.02 -22.00 -22.38
CA GLU A 331 -9.72 -21.32 -22.37
C GLU A 331 -9.25 -20.88 -23.77
N ASN A 332 -9.75 -21.52 -24.84
CA ASN A 332 -9.39 -21.17 -26.22
C ASN A 332 -10.09 -19.90 -26.73
N GLN A 333 -11.24 -19.53 -26.14
CA GLN A 333 -12.00 -18.31 -26.47
C GLN A 333 -11.49 -17.08 -25.70
N ALA A 334 -10.53 -17.27 -24.78
CA ALA A 334 -10.10 -16.26 -23.84
C ALA A 334 -8.87 -15.47 -24.31
N LYS A 335 -8.94 -14.16 -24.09
CA LYS A 335 -7.82 -13.21 -24.22
C LYS A 335 -7.26 -12.79 -22.86
N LEU A 336 -8.11 -12.75 -21.82
CA LEU A 336 -7.72 -12.41 -20.45
C LEU A 336 -8.05 -13.56 -19.50
N PHE A 337 -7.12 -13.89 -18.59
CA PHE A 337 -7.27 -14.97 -17.61
C PHE A 337 -7.25 -14.40 -16.18
N TYR A 338 -8.41 -14.37 -15.55
CA TYR A 338 -8.55 -13.98 -14.15
C TYR A 338 -8.16 -15.13 -13.22
N VAL A 339 -7.24 -14.87 -12.29
CA VAL A 339 -6.80 -15.81 -11.26
C VAL A 339 -7.44 -15.44 -9.92
N PRO A 340 -8.49 -16.14 -9.46
CA PRO A 340 -9.18 -15.84 -8.21
C PRO A 340 -8.41 -16.38 -6.98
N PHE A 341 -7.18 -15.91 -6.77
CA PHE A 341 -6.39 -16.18 -5.57
C PHE A 341 -6.52 -15.00 -4.61
N TYR A 342 -7.03 -15.24 -3.40
CA TYR A 342 -7.19 -14.20 -2.37
C TYR A 342 -5.91 -14.08 -1.53
N GLY A 343 -4.81 -13.70 -2.19
CA GLY A 343 -3.50 -13.60 -1.57
C GLY A 343 -3.47 -12.57 -0.43
N GLY A 344 -4.21 -11.47 -0.56
CA GLY A 344 -4.37 -10.46 0.48
C GLY A 344 -5.06 -11.01 1.74
N ILE A 345 -6.10 -11.83 1.58
CA ILE A 345 -6.75 -12.53 2.70
C ILE A 345 -5.81 -13.54 3.37
N ASP A 346 -5.04 -14.36 2.62
CA ASP A 346 -4.08 -15.30 3.23
C ASP A 346 -2.91 -14.59 3.93
N VAL A 347 -2.39 -13.51 3.34
CA VAL A 347 -1.39 -12.65 4.00
C VAL A 347 -1.94 -12.05 5.31
N LEU A 348 -3.20 -11.59 5.32
CA LEU A 348 -3.85 -11.06 6.52
C LEU A 348 -4.01 -12.12 7.62
N ARG A 349 -4.39 -13.35 7.24
CA ARG A 349 -4.53 -14.54 8.11
C ARG A 349 -3.23 -14.92 8.84
N TRP A 350 -2.06 -14.58 8.28
CA TRP A 350 -0.74 -14.89 8.88
C TRP A 350 0.05 -13.67 9.39
N HIS A 351 -0.32 -12.44 9.04
CA HIS A 351 0.41 -11.24 9.45
C HIS A 351 0.63 -11.13 10.96
N PHE A 352 -0.41 -11.43 11.74
CA PHE A 352 -0.43 -11.23 13.20
C PHE A 352 -0.32 -12.55 13.98
N LYS A 353 0.14 -13.62 13.32
CA LYS A 353 0.37 -14.94 13.94
C LYS A 353 1.85 -15.28 13.92
N ASN A 354 2.33 -15.88 15.01
CA ASN A 354 3.72 -16.32 15.16
C ASN A 354 3.93 -17.68 14.46
N VAL A 355 4.06 -17.65 13.14
CA VAL A 355 4.29 -18.83 12.28
C VAL A 355 5.56 -18.65 11.44
N SER A 356 6.17 -19.74 10.98
CA SER A 356 7.36 -19.66 10.13
C SER A 356 7.06 -19.00 8.78
N MET A 357 8.11 -18.49 8.11
CA MET A 357 7.97 -17.85 6.80
C MET A 357 7.42 -18.81 5.75
N ASP A 358 7.76 -20.10 5.83
CA ASP A 358 7.29 -21.15 4.93
C ASP A 358 5.75 -21.25 4.97
N VAL A 359 5.16 -21.24 6.18
CA VAL A 359 3.70 -21.27 6.37
C VAL A 359 3.02 -20.07 5.71
N LYS A 360 3.67 -18.90 5.69
CA LYS A 360 3.14 -17.67 5.04
C LYS A 360 3.22 -17.70 3.51
N ASP A 361 3.93 -18.67 2.94
CA ASP A 361 4.14 -18.80 1.49
C ASP A 361 3.49 -20.04 0.87
N VAL A 362 2.98 -21.00 1.66
CA VAL A 362 2.41 -22.27 1.16
C VAL A 362 1.43 -22.04 0.01
N LEU A 363 0.41 -21.20 0.20
CA LEU A 363 -0.61 -20.99 -0.84
C LEU A 363 -0.07 -20.19 -2.04
N ALA A 364 0.87 -19.27 -1.84
CA ALA A 364 1.54 -18.55 -2.93
C ALA A 364 2.37 -19.50 -3.82
N ILE A 365 3.18 -20.37 -3.21
CA ILE A 365 3.98 -21.39 -3.91
C ILE A 365 3.06 -22.40 -4.62
N GLU A 366 2.00 -22.84 -3.94
CA GLU A 366 1.06 -23.83 -4.51
C GLU A 366 0.24 -23.27 -5.67
N VAL A 367 -0.20 -22.01 -5.64
CA VAL A 367 -0.98 -21.43 -6.74
C VAL A 367 -0.09 -21.17 -7.97
N VAL A 368 1.14 -20.69 -7.78
CA VAL A 368 2.12 -20.54 -8.87
C VAL A 368 2.44 -21.90 -9.50
N LYS A 369 2.65 -22.94 -8.69
CA LYS A 369 2.84 -24.32 -9.17
C LYS A 369 1.62 -24.88 -9.90
N TRP A 370 0.41 -24.57 -9.44
CA TRP A 370 -0.85 -24.95 -10.10
C TRP A 370 -1.00 -24.25 -11.46
N LEU A 371 -0.68 -22.96 -11.54
CA LEU A 371 -0.71 -22.19 -12.79
C LEU A 371 0.34 -22.71 -13.79
N GLY A 372 1.56 -23.01 -13.34
CA GLY A 372 2.59 -23.65 -14.16
C GLY A 372 2.17 -24.98 -14.81
N SER A 373 1.16 -25.67 -14.26
CA SER A 373 0.56 -26.88 -14.87
C SER A 373 -0.34 -26.59 -16.09
N LYS A 374 -0.85 -25.36 -16.26
CA LYS A 374 -1.84 -25.01 -17.28
C LYS A 374 -1.22 -24.69 -18.64
N LYS A 375 -1.92 -25.07 -19.72
CA LYS A 375 -1.53 -24.75 -21.11
C LYS A 375 -1.62 -23.25 -21.38
N SER A 376 -2.71 -22.62 -20.94
CA SER A 376 -2.96 -21.17 -21.01
C SER A 376 -1.82 -20.35 -20.37
N TRP A 377 -1.45 -20.65 -19.13
CA TRP A 377 -0.31 -20.00 -18.45
C TRP A 377 1.00 -20.14 -19.23
N ARG A 378 1.37 -21.37 -19.64
CA ARG A 378 2.62 -21.63 -20.36
C ARG A 378 2.65 -21.03 -21.78
N ARG A 379 1.51 -20.80 -22.43
CA ARG A 379 1.41 -20.24 -23.79
C ARG A 379 2.04 -18.85 -23.87
N ASN A 380 1.73 -17.99 -22.90
CA ASN A 380 2.09 -16.57 -22.88
C ASN A 380 2.92 -16.18 -21.65
N SER A 381 3.44 -17.17 -20.92
CA SER A 381 4.25 -17.01 -19.69
C SER A 381 3.60 -16.10 -18.63
N GLY A 382 2.28 -16.18 -18.47
CA GLY A 382 1.52 -15.35 -17.53
C GLY A 382 1.14 -13.94 -18.02
N LYS A 383 1.48 -13.52 -19.25
CA LYS A 383 1.22 -12.14 -19.72
C LYS A 383 -0.27 -11.82 -19.92
N ASP A 384 -1.08 -12.82 -20.27
CA ASP A 384 -2.55 -12.72 -20.36
C ASP A 384 -3.26 -12.92 -19.00
N HIS A 385 -2.50 -13.05 -17.90
CA HIS A 385 -3.04 -13.30 -16.56
C HIS A 385 -3.14 -12.02 -15.74
N VAL A 386 -4.22 -11.96 -14.96
CA VAL A 386 -4.44 -10.90 -13.98
C VAL A 386 -4.81 -11.49 -12.61
N PHE A 387 -4.16 -10.95 -11.59
CA PHE A 387 -4.46 -11.16 -10.19
C PHE A 387 -5.06 -9.87 -9.62
N VAL A 388 -6.01 -10.02 -8.69
CA VAL A 388 -6.38 -8.94 -7.76
C VAL A 388 -5.75 -9.31 -6.42
N LEU A 389 -5.09 -8.34 -5.78
CA LEU A 389 -4.43 -8.49 -4.51
C LEU A 389 -4.96 -7.43 -3.55
N GLY A 390 -5.64 -7.87 -2.49
CA GLY A 390 -6.46 -7.02 -1.62
C GLY A 390 -5.68 -6.16 -0.63
N LYS A 391 -4.38 -5.96 -0.86
CA LYS A 391 -3.38 -5.38 0.04
C LYS A 391 -2.33 -4.61 -0.77
N ILE A 392 -1.44 -3.87 -0.11
CA ILE A 392 -0.41 -3.06 -0.78
C ILE A 392 0.69 -3.96 -1.37
N SER A 393 1.38 -3.54 -2.44
CA SER A 393 2.40 -4.40 -3.10
C SER A 393 3.50 -4.88 -2.14
N TRP A 394 3.86 -4.07 -1.14
CA TRP A 394 4.83 -4.41 -0.09
C TRP A 394 4.42 -5.57 0.83
N ASP A 395 3.12 -5.88 0.95
CA ASP A 395 2.63 -7.03 1.71
C ASP A 395 2.91 -8.39 1.02
N PHE A 396 3.44 -8.35 -0.21
CA PHE A 396 3.73 -9.53 -1.05
C PHE A 396 5.19 -9.60 -1.53
N ARG A 397 6.08 -8.77 -0.96
CA ARG A 397 7.48 -8.62 -1.39
C ARG A 397 8.48 -8.96 -0.28
N ARG A 398 8.19 -10.04 0.46
CA ARG A 398 9.05 -10.55 1.52
C ARG A 398 10.33 -11.18 0.93
N ASN A 399 11.48 -10.69 1.35
CA ASN A 399 12.81 -11.16 0.94
C ASN A 399 13.82 -11.03 2.09
N ASP A 400 15.11 -11.34 1.86
CA ASP A 400 16.14 -11.36 2.92
C ASP A 400 16.33 -10.03 3.67
N LYS A 401 15.85 -8.90 3.13
CA LYS A 401 15.90 -7.58 3.75
C LYS A 401 14.63 -7.20 4.51
N PHE A 402 13.49 -7.82 4.19
CA PHE A 402 12.17 -7.47 4.72
C PHE A 402 11.43 -8.75 5.12
N SER A 403 11.18 -8.93 6.42
CA SER A 403 10.52 -10.13 6.99
C SER A 403 8.99 -10.06 7.06
N TRP A 404 8.38 -9.05 6.45
CA TRP A 404 6.94 -8.79 6.45
C TRP A 404 6.25 -9.34 5.19
N GLY A 405 5.00 -9.80 5.30
CA GLY A 405 4.22 -10.28 4.15
C GLY A 405 4.53 -11.71 3.67
N SER A 406 4.14 -12.00 2.44
CA SER A 406 4.50 -13.21 1.66
C SER A 406 5.58 -12.90 0.62
N SER A 407 6.25 -13.92 0.08
CA SER A 407 7.23 -13.78 -1.03
C SER A 407 6.62 -13.76 -2.44
N LEU A 408 5.28 -13.85 -2.57
CA LEU A 408 4.55 -14.03 -3.84
C LEU A 408 5.09 -13.21 -5.03
N LEU A 409 5.31 -11.90 -4.89
CA LEU A 409 5.70 -11.05 -6.01
C LEU A 409 7.22 -11.04 -6.30
N GLU A 410 8.03 -11.67 -5.46
CA GLU A 410 9.46 -11.88 -5.72
C GLU A 410 9.71 -13.17 -6.54
N MET A 411 8.68 -14.04 -6.68
CA MET A 411 8.71 -15.23 -7.53
C MET A 411 8.83 -14.84 -9.00
N GLN A 412 9.67 -15.54 -9.77
CA GLN A 412 9.99 -15.14 -11.16
C GLN A 412 8.76 -15.20 -12.08
N GLU A 413 7.86 -16.13 -11.79
CA GLU A 413 6.57 -16.35 -12.41
C GLU A 413 5.61 -15.15 -12.29
N MET A 414 5.78 -14.30 -11.27
CA MET A 414 4.91 -13.16 -10.96
C MET A 414 5.38 -11.81 -11.56
N LYS A 415 6.46 -11.83 -12.36
CA LYS A 415 6.95 -10.66 -13.12
C LYS A 415 6.03 -10.28 -14.30
N ASN A 416 5.57 -11.28 -15.05
CA ASN A 416 4.78 -11.09 -16.27
C ASN A 416 3.28 -10.78 -16.07
N PRO A 417 2.57 -11.39 -15.11
CA PRO A 417 1.15 -11.11 -14.88
C PRO A 417 0.90 -9.66 -14.49
N THR A 418 -0.32 -9.20 -14.77
CA THR A 418 -0.82 -7.93 -14.24
C THR A 418 -1.30 -8.14 -12.81
N LYS A 419 -0.93 -7.28 -11.87
CA LYS A 419 -1.45 -7.32 -10.50
C LYS A 419 -2.22 -6.04 -10.23
N LEU A 420 -3.49 -6.16 -9.90
CA LEU A 420 -4.35 -5.07 -9.43
C LEU A 420 -4.26 -5.00 -7.91
N LEU A 421 -3.83 -3.87 -7.36
CA LEU A 421 -3.61 -3.69 -5.93
C LEU A 421 -4.32 -2.43 -5.43
N ILE A 422 -4.57 -2.34 -4.12
CA ILE A 422 -5.01 -1.07 -3.50
C ILE A 422 -3.89 -0.01 -3.47
N GLU A 423 -2.63 -0.42 -3.61
CA GLU A 423 -1.44 0.44 -3.74
C GLU A 423 -0.34 -0.33 -4.50
N ARG A 424 0.20 0.26 -5.58
CA ARG A 424 1.24 -0.37 -6.42
C ARG A 424 2.63 -0.12 -5.87
N ASN A 425 3.59 -0.94 -6.31
CA ASN A 425 5.00 -0.56 -6.31
C ASN A 425 5.25 0.33 -7.55
N PRO A 426 5.62 1.61 -7.42
CA PRO A 426 5.77 2.52 -8.57
C PRO A 426 6.89 2.14 -9.54
N TRP A 427 7.85 1.30 -9.12
CA TRP A 427 8.95 0.80 -9.94
C TRP A 427 8.61 -0.49 -10.72
N GLU A 428 7.37 -0.95 -10.65
CA GLU A 428 6.90 -2.21 -11.25
C GLU A 428 5.74 -1.95 -12.22
N VAL A 429 6.04 -1.92 -13.53
CA VAL A 429 5.07 -1.49 -14.55
C VAL A 429 3.80 -2.37 -14.64
N ASN A 430 3.88 -3.62 -14.18
CA ASN A 430 2.76 -4.57 -14.13
C ASN A 430 1.99 -4.54 -12.79
N ASP A 431 2.42 -3.74 -11.81
CA ASP A 431 1.66 -3.45 -10.59
C ASP A 431 0.77 -2.22 -10.88
N ILE A 432 -0.54 -2.40 -10.95
CA ILE A 432 -1.52 -1.34 -11.19
C ILE A 432 -2.25 -1.03 -9.88
N ALA A 433 -2.35 0.23 -9.49
CA ALA A 433 -3.16 0.61 -8.35
C ALA A 433 -4.60 0.93 -8.80
N ILE A 434 -5.59 0.29 -8.17
CA ILE A 434 -7.02 0.53 -8.36
C ILE A 434 -7.65 0.98 -7.03
N PRO A 435 -8.81 1.67 -7.03
CA PRO A 435 -9.38 2.27 -5.84
C PRO A 435 -9.55 1.29 -4.67
N HIS A 436 -9.25 1.73 -3.45
CA HIS A 436 -9.72 1.01 -2.26
C HIS A 436 -11.26 0.89 -2.33
N PRO A 437 -11.84 -0.27 -1.98
CA PRO A 437 -13.29 -0.35 -1.75
C PRO A 437 -13.72 0.71 -0.73
N THR A 438 -14.64 1.59 -1.11
CA THR A 438 -15.21 2.62 -0.22
C THR A 438 -16.40 2.05 0.55
N PHE A 439 -17.13 2.87 1.32
CA PHE A 439 -18.37 2.43 1.97
C PHE A 439 -19.61 2.47 1.06
N PHE A 440 -19.49 2.93 -0.20
CA PHE A 440 -20.60 3.08 -1.13
C PHE A 440 -20.50 2.13 -2.32
N HIS A 441 -21.53 1.32 -2.49
CA HIS A 441 -21.65 0.26 -3.48
C HIS A 441 -23.04 0.34 -4.14
N PRO A 442 -23.19 1.20 -5.17
CA PRO A 442 -24.46 1.43 -5.85
C PRO A 442 -24.89 0.23 -6.71
N LYS A 443 -26.20 0.06 -6.94
CA LYS A 443 -26.76 -0.99 -7.80
C LYS A 443 -27.15 -0.48 -9.19
N THR A 444 -27.39 0.82 -9.34
CA THR A 444 -27.87 1.46 -10.57
C THR A 444 -27.29 2.86 -10.75
N ASP A 445 -27.33 3.39 -11.98
CA ASP A 445 -26.97 4.77 -12.28
C ASP A 445 -27.77 5.81 -11.47
N ASP A 446 -29.00 5.47 -11.04
CA ASP A 446 -29.84 6.38 -10.24
C ASP A 446 -29.38 6.47 -8.79
N GLU A 447 -28.78 5.42 -8.21
CA GLU A 447 -28.17 5.50 -6.89
C GLU A 447 -26.91 6.38 -6.93
N ILE A 448 -26.11 6.30 -8.02
CA ILE A 448 -24.99 7.22 -8.29
C ILE A 448 -25.50 8.66 -8.45
N SER A 449 -26.48 8.88 -9.34
CA SER A 449 -27.07 10.20 -9.63
C SER A 449 -27.65 10.85 -8.36
N SER A 450 -28.36 10.07 -7.54
CA SER A 450 -28.94 10.54 -6.28
C SER A 450 -27.87 10.94 -5.28
N TRP A 451 -26.76 10.20 -5.22
CA TRP A 451 -25.63 10.53 -4.36
C TRP A 451 -24.86 11.78 -4.84
N GLN A 452 -24.59 11.90 -6.14
CA GLN A 452 -23.99 13.10 -6.74
C GLN A 452 -24.82 14.35 -6.40
N ASN A 453 -26.13 14.31 -6.66
CA ASN A 453 -27.06 15.40 -6.35
C ASN A 453 -27.09 15.74 -4.84
N LYS A 454 -27.09 14.72 -3.97
CA LYS A 454 -27.01 14.90 -2.51
C LYS A 454 -25.71 15.59 -2.09
N ILE A 455 -24.58 15.28 -2.72
CA ILE A 455 -23.24 15.71 -2.30
C ILE A 455 -22.81 17.06 -2.87
N ILE A 456 -23.22 17.39 -4.10
CA ILE A 456 -22.96 18.71 -4.69
C ILE A 456 -23.79 19.80 -4.00
N ALA A 457 -25.05 19.49 -3.64
CA ALA A 457 -25.94 20.40 -2.91
C ALA A 457 -25.68 20.48 -1.40
N LYS A 458 -24.71 19.70 -0.87
CA LYS A 458 -24.47 19.55 0.57
C LYS A 458 -23.69 20.76 1.13
N PRO A 459 -24.27 21.58 2.03
CA PRO A 459 -23.54 22.68 2.65
C PRO A 459 -22.39 22.16 3.51
N ARG A 460 -21.19 22.71 3.31
CA ARG A 460 -20.00 22.42 4.11
C ARG A 460 -19.92 23.42 5.26
N ARG A 461 -19.84 22.90 6.48
CA ARG A 461 -19.81 23.68 7.74
C ARG A 461 -18.40 23.94 8.26
N HIS A 462 -17.43 23.15 7.79
CA HIS A 462 -16.04 23.25 8.20
C HIS A 462 -15.15 23.45 6.96
N LEU A 463 -14.16 24.33 7.06
CA LEU A 463 -13.16 24.47 6.02
C LEU A 463 -12.32 23.19 5.90
N ILE A 464 -12.01 22.56 7.03
CA ILE A 464 -11.09 21.43 7.10
C ILE A 464 -11.68 20.35 8.01
N SER A 465 -11.45 19.09 7.67
CA SER A 465 -11.49 18.00 8.65
C SER A 465 -10.22 17.16 8.63
N PHE A 466 -9.91 16.57 9.79
CA PHE A 466 -8.94 15.50 9.88
C PHE A 466 -9.51 14.32 10.66
N ALA A 467 -9.57 13.15 10.02
CA ALA A 467 -9.75 11.87 10.68
C ALA A 467 -8.38 11.19 10.85
N GLY A 468 -7.89 11.11 12.08
CA GLY A 468 -6.59 10.53 12.38
C GLY A 468 -6.34 10.30 13.86
N GLY A 469 -5.27 9.57 14.15
CA GLY A 469 -4.70 9.45 15.50
C GLY A 469 -3.20 9.75 15.45
N ALA A 470 -2.67 10.35 16.52
CA ALA A 470 -1.23 10.54 16.68
C ALA A 470 -0.51 9.17 16.75
N ARG A 471 0.74 9.10 16.28
CA ARG A 471 1.54 7.86 16.43
C ARG A 471 2.12 7.80 17.86
N PRO A 472 1.87 6.73 18.63
CA PRO A 472 2.48 6.56 19.95
C PRO A 472 4.01 6.68 19.89
N GLY A 473 4.59 7.46 20.80
CA GLY A 473 6.04 7.70 20.86
C GLY A 473 6.63 8.56 19.73
N ASN A 474 5.82 9.14 18.83
CA ASN A 474 6.30 9.95 17.70
C ASN A 474 5.61 11.33 17.66
N PRO A 475 6.02 12.29 18.51
CA PRO A 475 5.43 13.64 18.53
C PRO A 475 5.73 14.41 17.24
N ASP A 476 6.88 14.19 16.59
CA ASP A 476 7.27 14.85 15.33
C ASP A 476 6.68 14.19 14.06
N SER A 477 5.61 13.40 14.24
CA SER A 477 4.86 12.82 13.13
C SER A 477 3.99 13.88 12.46
N ILE A 478 3.85 13.81 11.13
CA ILE A 478 2.95 14.71 10.38
C ILE A 478 1.51 14.69 10.94
N ARG A 479 1.04 13.52 11.40
CA ARG A 479 -0.30 13.40 12.01
C ARG A 479 -0.42 14.23 13.28
N SER A 480 0.62 14.25 14.12
CA SER A 480 0.69 15.07 15.32
C SER A 480 0.62 16.57 14.96
N THR A 481 1.47 17.03 14.04
CA THR A 481 1.47 18.43 13.56
C THR A 481 0.10 18.86 13.01
N LEU A 482 -0.62 17.97 12.32
CA LEU A 482 -1.96 18.23 11.81
C LEU A 482 -3.05 18.21 12.90
N ILE A 483 -2.93 17.36 13.92
CA ILE A 483 -3.79 17.41 15.11
C ILE A 483 -3.59 18.73 15.86
N ASP A 484 -2.35 19.15 16.06
CA ASP A 484 -2.01 20.39 16.76
C ASP A 484 -2.58 21.62 16.04
N GLN A 485 -2.36 21.74 14.71
CA GLN A 485 -2.95 22.82 13.91
C GLN A 485 -4.49 22.78 13.92
N CYS A 486 -5.09 21.59 13.74
CA CYS A 486 -6.55 21.44 13.67
C CYS A 486 -7.23 21.77 15.00
N THR A 487 -6.75 21.20 16.11
CA THR A 487 -7.33 21.41 17.45
C THR A 487 -7.07 22.81 18.00
N SER A 488 -6.00 23.49 17.57
CA SER A 488 -5.78 24.92 17.87
C SER A 488 -6.73 25.87 17.11
N SER A 489 -7.51 25.38 16.14
CA SER A 489 -8.39 26.19 15.29
C SER A 489 -9.77 25.55 15.08
N PRO A 490 -10.55 25.30 16.17
CA PRO A 490 -11.79 24.51 16.12
C PRO A 490 -12.90 25.15 15.28
N ASN A 491 -12.84 26.47 15.04
CA ASN A 491 -13.77 27.18 14.16
C ASN A 491 -13.53 26.91 12.66
N GLN A 492 -12.33 26.43 12.29
CA GLN A 492 -11.95 26.14 10.90
C GLN A 492 -11.79 24.64 10.64
N CYS A 493 -11.29 23.89 11.62
CA CYS A 493 -10.96 22.47 11.47
C CYS A 493 -11.70 21.57 12.46
N ARG A 494 -12.43 20.58 11.93
CA ARG A 494 -13.10 19.54 12.74
C ARG A 494 -12.22 18.28 12.82
N PHE A 495 -11.71 17.99 14.01
CA PHE A 495 -10.93 16.79 14.28
C PHE A 495 -11.83 15.61 14.68
N LEU A 496 -11.58 14.43 14.12
CA LEU A 496 -12.12 13.14 14.57
C LEU A 496 -10.96 12.24 15.00
N ASN A 497 -10.88 11.96 16.30
CA ASN A 497 -9.83 11.12 16.85
C ASN A 497 -10.05 9.63 16.52
N CYS A 498 -9.09 9.02 15.84
CA CYS A 498 -9.12 7.59 15.53
C CYS A 498 -8.52 6.68 16.62
N THR A 499 -7.86 7.19 17.68
CA THR A 499 -7.20 6.28 18.65
C THR A 499 -8.18 5.39 19.40
N ASP A 500 -9.40 5.88 19.62
CA ASP A 500 -10.40 5.25 20.49
C ASP A 500 -11.52 4.56 19.67
N GLY A 501 -11.17 4.08 18.47
CA GLY A 501 -12.11 3.48 17.51
C GLY A 501 -13.10 4.47 16.88
N GLY A 502 -12.87 5.79 17.00
CA GLY A 502 -13.75 6.83 16.46
C GLY A 502 -13.89 6.81 14.93
N CYS A 503 -12.94 6.19 14.24
CA CYS A 503 -12.90 6.05 12.78
C CYS A 503 -13.34 4.66 12.28
N ASP A 504 -13.63 3.72 13.19
CA ASP A 504 -14.16 2.39 12.88
C ASP A 504 -15.69 2.42 12.67
N LYS A 505 -16.28 3.62 12.75
CA LYS A 505 -17.72 3.91 12.56
C LYS A 505 -17.89 4.67 11.25
N PRO A 506 -18.31 4.00 10.15
CA PRO A 506 -18.45 4.64 8.86
C PRO A 506 -19.33 5.89 8.88
N GLU A 507 -20.40 5.92 9.67
CA GLU A 507 -21.30 7.09 9.70
C GLU A 507 -20.59 8.35 10.21
N SER A 508 -19.77 8.23 11.24
CA SER A 508 -19.05 9.37 11.83
C SER A 508 -17.96 9.91 10.90
N LEU A 509 -17.30 9.03 10.15
CA LEU A 509 -16.30 9.41 9.15
C LEU A 509 -16.96 10.04 7.89
N MET A 510 -18.04 9.45 7.42
CA MET A 510 -18.79 9.94 6.27
C MET A 510 -19.53 11.25 6.57
N GLU A 511 -20.05 11.46 7.78
CA GLU A 511 -20.63 12.75 8.21
C GLU A 511 -19.56 13.84 8.21
N LEU A 512 -18.40 13.57 8.82
CA LEU A 512 -17.27 14.50 8.89
C LEU A 512 -16.85 15.02 7.50
N PHE A 513 -16.70 14.11 6.53
CA PHE A 513 -16.30 14.45 5.17
C PHE A 513 -17.44 15.16 4.39
N GLN A 514 -18.70 14.77 4.59
CA GLN A 514 -19.87 15.47 4.02
C GLN A 514 -20.08 16.90 4.57
N ASP A 515 -19.62 17.18 5.79
CA ASP A 515 -19.69 18.51 6.41
C ASP A 515 -18.46 19.39 6.11
N SER A 516 -17.48 18.93 5.33
CA SER A 516 -16.19 19.61 5.13
C SER A 516 -15.88 20.01 3.68
N GLU A 517 -15.19 21.14 3.50
CA GLU A 517 -14.63 21.58 2.21
C GLU A 517 -13.38 20.75 1.84
N PHE A 518 -12.39 20.70 2.74
CA PHE A 518 -11.13 19.98 2.58
C PHE A 518 -10.98 18.85 3.62
N CYS A 519 -10.35 17.74 3.22
CA CYS A 519 -10.12 16.56 4.06
C CYS A 519 -8.63 16.23 4.08
N LEU A 520 -8.00 16.24 5.27
CA LEU A 520 -6.55 16.04 5.37
C LEU A 520 -6.17 14.56 5.24
N GLN A 521 -5.36 14.24 4.25
CA GLN A 521 -4.93 12.87 3.93
C GLN A 521 -3.39 12.69 4.06
N PRO A 522 -2.79 12.85 5.26
CA PRO A 522 -1.42 12.43 5.48
C PRO A 522 -1.25 10.91 5.31
N PRO A 523 -0.03 10.43 4.99
CA PRO A 523 0.30 9.01 4.99
C PRO A 523 -0.04 8.25 6.29
N GLY A 524 -0.05 6.93 6.17
CA GLY A 524 -0.11 6.00 7.30
C GLY A 524 1.13 5.12 7.35
N ASP A 525 0.90 3.83 7.59
CA ASP A 525 1.94 2.80 7.54
C ASP A 525 2.30 2.49 6.08
N SER A 526 1.33 2.63 5.17
CA SER A 526 1.47 2.86 3.73
C SER A 526 1.32 4.36 3.37
N PRO A 527 1.84 4.81 2.20
CA PRO A 527 1.52 6.12 1.63
C PRO A 527 0.01 6.41 1.52
N THR A 528 -0.79 5.43 1.10
CA THR A 528 -2.22 5.59 0.79
C THR A 528 -3.14 4.97 1.84
N ARG A 529 -4.37 5.49 1.93
CA ARG A 529 -5.43 5.03 2.84
C ARG A 529 -6.78 5.04 2.13
N LYS A 530 -7.67 4.10 2.48
CA LYS A 530 -9.10 4.09 2.09
C LYS A 530 -9.79 5.45 2.30
N SER A 531 -9.40 6.20 3.34
CA SER A 531 -9.93 7.52 3.65
C SER A 531 -9.78 8.56 2.53
N VAL A 532 -8.80 8.41 1.63
CA VAL A 532 -8.66 9.25 0.42
C VAL A 532 -9.90 9.09 -0.46
N PHE A 533 -10.23 7.84 -0.79
CA PHE A 533 -11.36 7.47 -1.63
C PHE A 533 -12.71 7.78 -0.94
N ASP A 534 -12.82 7.54 0.36
CA ASP A 534 -14.01 7.94 1.13
C ASP A 534 -14.22 9.48 1.12
N SER A 535 -13.14 10.28 1.14
CA SER A 535 -13.26 11.75 1.03
C SER A 535 -13.66 12.22 -0.37
N LEU A 536 -13.14 11.58 -1.43
CA LEU A 536 -13.55 11.83 -2.82
C LEU A 536 -15.04 11.48 -3.04
N VAL A 537 -15.49 10.30 -2.58
CA VAL A 537 -16.91 9.91 -2.62
C VAL A 537 -17.79 10.85 -1.77
N SER A 538 -17.22 11.58 -0.80
CA SER A 538 -17.92 12.62 -0.02
C SER A 538 -17.92 14.01 -0.68
N GLY A 539 -17.31 14.19 -1.86
CA GLY A 539 -17.10 15.51 -2.47
C GLY A 539 -16.24 16.46 -1.60
N CYS A 540 -15.41 15.90 -0.72
CA CYS A 540 -14.49 16.62 0.13
C CYS A 540 -13.11 16.58 -0.51
N ILE A 541 -12.48 17.74 -0.70
CA ILE A 541 -11.25 17.84 -1.47
C ILE A 541 -10.08 17.24 -0.66
N PRO A 542 -9.44 16.13 -1.10
CA PRO A 542 -8.29 15.57 -0.40
C PRO A 542 -7.10 16.53 -0.43
N VAL A 543 -6.51 16.73 0.75
CA VAL A 543 -5.23 17.43 0.92
C VAL A 543 -4.14 16.39 1.07
N ILE A 544 -3.30 16.28 0.04
CA ILE A 544 -2.28 15.26 -0.14
C ILE A 544 -0.94 15.81 0.35
N PHE A 545 -0.26 15.04 1.20
CA PHE A 545 1.03 15.45 1.77
C PHE A 545 2.24 14.72 1.18
N ASP A 546 1.98 13.72 0.32
CA ASP A 546 2.99 12.87 -0.28
C ASP A 546 2.49 12.41 -1.67
N PRO A 547 3.22 12.61 -2.79
CA PRO A 547 2.74 12.18 -4.11
C PRO A 547 2.58 10.66 -4.21
N TYR A 548 3.26 9.86 -3.37
CA TYR A 548 3.06 8.42 -3.31
C TYR A 548 1.67 8.02 -2.78
N THR A 549 0.90 8.94 -2.17
CA THR A 549 -0.49 8.73 -1.70
C THR A 549 -1.54 8.70 -2.83
N ALA A 550 -1.23 9.21 -4.03
CA ALA A 550 -2.19 9.22 -5.14
C ALA A 550 -1.55 9.34 -6.53
N TYR A 551 -0.67 10.34 -6.69
CA TYR A 551 -0.19 10.80 -7.99
C TYR A 551 0.68 9.74 -8.69
N TYR A 552 1.48 9.00 -7.91
CA TYR A 552 2.31 7.91 -8.42
C TYR A 552 1.61 6.53 -8.39
N GLN A 553 0.29 6.50 -8.22
CA GLN A 553 -0.50 5.27 -7.98
C GLN A 553 -1.56 5.02 -9.07
N TYR A 554 -2.65 5.80 -9.09
CA TYR A 554 -3.94 5.39 -9.68
C TYR A 554 -4.13 5.86 -11.13
N THR A 555 -3.20 5.50 -12.01
CA THR A 555 -3.14 5.94 -13.43
C THR A 555 -4.40 5.70 -14.26
N TRP A 556 -5.24 4.73 -13.90
CA TRP A 556 -6.51 4.43 -14.57
C TRP A 556 -7.74 5.11 -13.95
N HIS A 557 -7.64 5.67 -12.74
CA HIS A 557 -8.80 6.17 -11.97
C HIS A 557 -8.66 7.63 -11.50
N LEU A 558 -7.47 8.24 -11.58
CA LEU A 558 -7.22 9.64 -11.27
C LEU A 558 -6.47 10.32 -12.44
N PRO A 559 -6.81 11.58 -12.80
CA PRO A 559 -6.17 12.31 -13.90
C PRO A 559 -4.72 12.69 -13.58
N ASP A 560 -3.99 13.17 -14.60
CA ASP A 560 -2.61 13.66 -14.45
C ASP A 560 -2.54 15.10 -13.93
N ASP A 561 -3.54 15.95 -14.23
CA ASP A 561 -3.68 17.22 -13.53
C ASP A 561 -4.32 17.01 -12.15
N HIS A 562 -3.47 16.71 -11.17
CA HIS A 562 -3.86 16.50 -9.78
C HIS A 562 -4.57 17.70 -9.14
N ARG A 563 -4.41 18.92 -9.69
CA ARG A 563 -5.04 20.16 -9.18
C ARG A 563 -6.55 20.19 -9.42
N THR A 564 -7.06 19.38 -10.35
CA THR A 564 -8.50 19.22 -10.60
C THR A 564 -9.25 18.61 -9.43
N TYR A 565 -8.58 17.80 -8.58
CA TYR A 565 -9.23 17.05 -7.51
C TYR A 565 -8.55 17.13 -6.14
N SER A 566 -7.34 17.70 -6.02
CA SER A 566 -6.58 17.67 -4.77
C SER A 566 -5.72 18.91 -4.53
N VAL A 567 -5.36 19.14 -3.26
CA VAL A 567 -4.38 20.16 -2.87
C VAL A 567 -3.12 19.48 -2.34
N TYR A 568 -1.97 19.71 -2.97
CA TYR A 568 -0.68 19.27 -2.45
C TYR A 568 -0.12 20.24 -1.40
N ILE A 569 0.38 19.70 -0.28
CA ILE A 569 1.17 20.43 0.72
C ILE A 569 2.37 19.57 1.10
N ASN A 570 3.59 20.00 0.81
CA ASN A 570 4.78 19.21 1.10
C ASN A 570 4.94 18.87 2.60
N LYS A 571 5.19 17.58 2.91
CA LYS A 571 5.32 17.05 4.28
C LYS A 571 6.56 17.55 5.02
N GLU A 572 7.68 17.79 4.35
CA GLU A 572 8.90 18.34 4.95
C GLU A 572 8.69 19.80 5.38
N ASP A 573 8.09 20.63 4.53
CA ASP A 573 7.81 22.04 4.81
C ASP A 573 6.78 22.24 5.93
N LEU A 574 5.78 21.37 5.99
CA LEU A 574 4.82 21.32 7.10
C LEU A 574 5.52 20.95 8.43
N LYS A 575 6.38 19.92 8.43
CA LYS A 575 7.17 19.54 9.62
C LYS A 575 8.16 20.63 10.04
N ALA A 576 8.78 21.29 9.07
CA ALA A 576 9.66 22.44 9.28
C ALA A 576 8.90 23.73 9.67
N LYS A 577 7.55 23.66 9.79
CA LYS A 577 6.66 24.77 10.15
C LYS A 577 6.75 25.98 9.21
N LYS A 578 7.18 25.76 7.95
CA LYS A 578 7.18 26.77 6.88
C LYS A 578 5.76 27.04 6.35
N VAL A 579 4.85 26.07 6.50
CA VAL A 579 3.48 26.13 5.97
C VAL A 579 2.46 25.83 7.08
N ASN A 580 1.52 26.74 7.29
CA ASN A 580 0.28 26.50 8.02
C ASN A 580 -0.78 25.96 7.04
N VAL A 581 -1.35 24.79 7.31
CA VAL A 581 -2.35 24.15 6.44
C VAL A 581 -3.63 24.98 6.37
N ILE A 582 -4.00 25.66 7.46
CA ILE A 582 -5.24 26.42 7.54
C ILE A 582 -5.13 27.69 6.69
N GLU A 583 -4.01 28.41 6.78
CA GLU A 583 -3.74 29.58 5.93
C GLU A 583 -3.66 29.19 4.44
N LYS A 584 -2.98 28.07 4.13
CA LYS A 584 -2.82 27.54 2.76
C LYS A 584 -4.15 27.12 2.11
N LEU A 585 -5.13 26.68 2.91
CA LEU A 585 -6.46 26.28 2.42
C LEU A 585 -7.50 27.41 2.49
N MET A 586 -7.34 28.37 3.41
CA MET A 586 -8.15 29.60 3.43
C MET A 586 -7.90 30.45 2.17
N SER A 587 -6.67 30.49 1.65
CA SER A 587 -6.32 31.29 0.47
C SER A 587 -6.89 30.76 -0.86
N LYS A 588 -7.36 29.51 -0.91
CA LYS A 588 -8.11 28.98 -2.06
C LYS A 588 -9.47 29.68 -2.17
N THR A 589 -9.77 30.24 -3.32
CA THR A 589 -11.04 30.93 -3.60
C THR A 589 -12.23 29.97 -3.50
N LEU A 590 -13.44 30.50 -3.31
CA LEU A 590 -14.67 29.68 -3.35
C LEU A 590 -14.79 28.96 -4.71
N ARG A 591 -14.50 29.67 -5.81
CA ARG A 591 -14.62 29.13 -7.17
C ARG A 591 -13.72 27.91 -7.41
N GLU A 592 -12.46 27.97 -7.00
CA GLU A 592 -11.55 26.81 -7.09
C GLU A 592 -12.10 25.60 -6.33
N ARG A 593 -12.69 25.80 -5.14
CA ARG A 593 -13.26 24.71 -4.34
C ARG A 593 -14.52 24.13 -4.98
N GLU A 594 -15.37 24.97 -5.56
CA GLU A 594 -16.55 24.56 -6.30
C GLU A 594 -16.20 23.77 -7.56
N ASP A 595 -15.22 24.25 -8.35
CA ASP A 595 -14.74 23.56 -9.55
C ASP A 595 -14.10 22.21 -9.22
N MET A 596 -13.21 22.16 -8.22
CA MET A 596 -12.60 20.90 -7.76
C MET A 596 -13.66 19.92 -7.24
N ARG A 597 -14.65 20.39 -6.48
CA ARG A 597 -15.75 19.56 -5.98
C ARG A 597 -16.64 19.05 -7.10
N SER A 598 -16.97 19.90 -8.07
CA SER A 598 -17.75 19.53 -9.25
C SER A 598 -17.05 18.39 -10.00
N TYR A 599 -15.75 18.54 -10.28
CA TYR A 599 -14.94 17.53 -10.93
C TYR A 599 -14.88 16.21 -10.14
N ILE A 600 -14.62 16.27 -8.82
CA ILE A 600 -14.64 15.10 -7.94
C ILE A 600 -15.98 14.36 -8.00
N VAL A 601 -17.10 15.08 -7.92
CA VAL A 601 -18.44 14.50 -7.81
C VAL A 601 -18.95 13.96 -9.14
N HIS A 602 -18.72 14.67 -10.24
CA HIS A 602 -19.28 14.32 -11.55
C HIS A 602 -18.37 13.40 -12.37
N GLU A 603 -17.06 13.68 -12.42
CA GLU A 603 -16.11 12.94 -13.27
C GLU A 603 -15.48 11.75 -12.54
N LEU A 604 -15.03 11.93 -11.28
CA LEU A 604 -14.29 10.88 -10.56
C LEU A 604 -15.18 9.90 -9.81
N LEU A 605 -16.15 10.38 -9.03
CA LEU A 605 -16.91 9.57 -8.06
C LEU A 605 -17.44 8.23 -8.61
N PRO A 606 -18.03 8.14 -9.82
CA PRO A 606 -18.51 6.87 -10.36
C PRO A 606 -17.36 5.86 -10.53
N GLY A 607 -16.24 6.30 -11.11
CA GLY A 607 -15.05 5.46 -11.35
C GLY A 607 -14.23 5.09 -10.11
N LEU A 608 -14.68 5.50 -8.91
CA LEU A 608 -14.05 5.22 -7.62
C LEU A 608 -14.87 4.29 -6.71
N VAL A 609 -16.09 3.91 -7.12
CA VAL A 609 -16.96 2.97 -6.38
C VAL A 609 -17.03 1.62 -7.09
N TYR A 610 -17.47 0.58 -6.38
CA TYR A 610 -17.68 -0.76 -6.94
C TYR A 610 -19.15 -1.14 -6.75
N GLY A 611 -19.93 -1.23 -7.82
CA GLY A 611 -21.31 -1.70 -7.77
C GLY A 611 -21.45 -3.18 -7.44
N ASP A 612 -22.64 -3.60 -7.00
CA ASP A 612 -22.91 -4.99 -6.63
C ASP A 612 -22.76 -5.97 -7.81
N SER A 613 -22.67 -7.26 -7.52
CA SER A 613 -22.39 -8.27 -8.56
C SER A 613 -23.45 -8.36 -9.67
N ASN A 614 -24.63 -7.74 -9.51
CA ASN A 614 -25.70 -7.63 -10.50
C ASN A 614 -25.84 -6.21 -11.08
N ALA A 615 -24.97 -5.28 -10.69
CA ALA A 615 -25.03 -3.89 -11.13
C ALA A 615 -24.94 -3.79 -12.66
N LYS A 616 -25.76 -2.90 -13.21
CA LYS A 616 -25.77 -2.55 -14.63
C LYS A 616 -25.78 -1.03 -14.71
N PHE A 617 -24.65 -0.48 -15.13
CA PHE A 617 -24.48 0.94 -15.39
C PHE A 617 -24.54 1.14 -16.91
N GLU A 618 -25.40 2.04 -17.36
CA GLU A 618 -25.55 2.41 -18.77
C GLU A 618 -25.00 3.82 -19.01
N ARG A 619 -25.12 4.70 -18.00
CA ARG A 619 -24.60 6.08 -18.01
C ARG A 619 -23.20 6.17 -17.41
N PHE A 620 -22.92 5.44 -16.34
CA PHE A 620 -21.64 5.47 -15.65
C PHE A 620 -20.78 4.23 -15.94
N HIS A 621 -19.50 4.32 -15.59
CA HIS A 621 -18.54 3.20 -15.57
C HIS A 621 -17.90 3.23 -14.19
N ASP A 622 -17.91 2.10 -13.48
CA ASP A 622 -17.39 2.05 -12.12
C ASP A 622 -15.91 1.61 -12.03
N ALA A 623 -15.37 1.50 -10.82
CA ALA A 623 -13.98 1.10 -10.62
C ALA A 623 -13.67 -0.32 -11.15
N PHE A 624 -14.65 -1.22 -11.21
CA PHE A 624 -14.48 -2.53 -11.86
C PHE A 624 -14.53 -2.39 -13.39
N ASP A 625 -15.50 -1.66 -13.93
CA ASP A 625 -15.69 -1.54 -15.39
C ASP A 625 -14.48 -0.87 -16.05
N ILE A 626 -14.00 0.25 -15.49
CA ILE A 626 -12.79 0.97 -15.95
C ILE A 626 -11.56 0.06 -15.89
N THR A 627 -11.43 -0.76 -14.84
CA THR A 627 -10.32 -1.72 -14.70
C THR A 627 -10.38 -2.80 -15.76
N MET A 628 -11.56 -3.38 -16.01
CA MET A 628 -11.74 -4.46 -16.98
C MET A 628 -11.53 -3.99 -18.42
N ASP A 629 -12.08 -2.83 -18.80
CA ASP A 629 -11.85 -2.23 -20.11
C ASP A 629 -10.35 -1.91 -20.33
N SER A 630 -9.66 -1.38 -19.32
CA SER A 630 -8.23 -1.06 -19.40
C SER A 630 -7.34 -2.32 -19.42
N LEU A 631 -7.73 -3.40 -18.74
CA LEU A 631 -7.09 -4.72 -18.87
C LEU A 631 -7.26 -5.30 -20.28
N LEU A 632 -8.46 -5.27 -20.84
CA LEU A 632 -8.73 -5.76 -22.20
C LEU A 632 -7.97 -4.92 -23.24
N HIS A 633 -7.91 -3.60 -23.04
CA HIS A 633 -7.12 -2.70 -23.88
C HIS A 633 -5.61 -2.99 -23.77
N LYS A 634 -5.08 -3.17 -22.54
CA LYS A 634 -3.69 -3.60 -22.29
C LYS A 634 -3.37 -4.90 -23.03
N ILE A 635 -4.23 -5.91 -22.95
CA ILE A 635 -4.00 -7.17 -23.65
C ILE A 635 -4.02 -6.99 -25.18
N SER A 636 -5.01 -6.29 -25.74
CA SER A 636 -5.13 -6.07 -27.20
C SER A 636 -3.96 -5.29 -27.84
N LYS A 637 -3.13 -4.61 -27.02
CA LYS A 637 -1.91 -3.89 -27.46
C LYS A 637 -0.63 -4.72 -27.31
N ASN A 638 -0.65 -5.83 -26.57
CA ASN A 638 0.56 -6.56 -26.16
C ASN A 638 0.58 -8.05 -26.56
N LEU A 639 -0.50 -8.59 -27.16
CA LEU A 639 -0.65 -9.99 -27.63
C LEU A 639 -1.48 -10.08 -28.91
#